data_AF-A0A7Y1UK81-F1
#
_entry.id   AF-A0A7Y1UK81-F1
#
_cell.length_a   1.000
_cell.length_b   1.000
_cell.length_c   1.000
_cell.angle_alpha   90.00
_cell.angle_beta   90.00
_cell.angle_gamma   90.00
#
_symmetry.space_group_name_H-M   'P 1'
#
loop_
_entity.id
_entity.type
_entity.pdbx_description
1 polymer ?
#
loop_
_entity_poly.entity_id
_entity_poly.type
_entity_poly.pdbx_seq_one_letter_code
_entity_poly.pdbx_strand_id
1 'polypeptide(L)'
;MSNSDRHNDPAYEEAVRVLGFESGEAVEPHLPDLHRVEEKLEAMIEEAPDEEARESLRGELGRLSEALQTLEMGMPAGTVAPRVGPAVWAWAAVLLIGCFLGLGWIGNTWIAERRVTAHEQRIAGLLKEGDAALEKRRWPEAAEIYNAILELDPGYPGATNGLQRIEDGKVEERRQQIGFLAGSAQAAIEGRRWNEAESASRKLRALDPGNGKLAELVEKIATGRKVDRIVGLLDAANEAIREEDWERVSLHARQLEAVAPDHDDLPRLKKMAEEGMKLLAERRAKARELYKEALAMDNGTYSPEALEVLREALRLADRPEYQGLYDKISSYARTLEVPGEFKTVGEALAAARPKDKVRIAAGTYRESLIIPPEVELEGAGPGRSIFECDSAESSVVVVKSDSRGARLAGLTLQQAGIALTEERFPVVAVDGGELTIDNCHIENGSGHGVAVVNGGEVLLRDVRIKNCGWDGLAVYGEGSRGEARGCRFDENLHHGVDAWSGGKVSISKCRSSRNGLAGVVIMSPGVLSTVTGSTSDENRELGLLVSAGSAAELDGNQVSGNLLGGVFVRDAGTAVTLINNRITKNGTAGVVVDKRSKVLRYEDNTVSGNSGKQVDLKAEVGAGEASGSAPEEVPKVVPPPDVPEELESPEAAGEAPAPGDGEVPAPPGPLKTTDFSAE
;
A
#
# COMPACT_ATOMS: atom_id res chain seq x y z
N MET A 1 -55.05 25.36 -49.47
CA MET A 1 -55.84 24.50 -48.57
C MET A 1 -56.74 25.37 -47.73
N SER A 2 -58.03 25.06 -47.66
CA SER A 2 -58.95 25.78 -46.77
C SER A 2 -58.54 25.52 -45.31
N ASN A 3 -58.92 26.38 -44.36
CA ASN A 3 -58.57 26.19 -42.94
C ASN A 3 -59.03 24.83 -42.37
N SER A 4 -60.03 24.19 -42.99
CA SER A 4 -60.50 22.85 -42.61
C SER A 4 -59.68 21.69 -43.19
N ASP A 5 -58.83 21.91 -44.20
CA ASP A 5 -57.99 20.85 -44.78
C ASP A 5 -56.63 20.72 -44.05
N ARG A 6 -56.20 21.75 -43.31
CA ARG A 6 -54.92 21.75 -42.55
C ARG A 6 -54.98 20.97 -41.25
N HIS A 7 -56.12 20.99 -40.58
CA HIS A 7 -56.33 20.26 -39.32
C HIS A 7 -56.45 18.73 -39.51
N ASN A 8 -56.47 18.25 -40.76
CA ASN A 8 -56.46 16.83 -41.11
C ASN A 8 -55.13 16.39 -41.76
N ASP A 9 -54.11 17.26 -41.80
CA ASP A 9 -52.78 16.88 -42.24
C ASP A 9 -52.05 16.18 -41.07
N PRO A 10 -51.67 14.89 -41.20
CA PRO A 10 -51.02 14.16 -40.11
C PRO A 10 -49.70 14.82 -39.65
N ALA A 11 -48.99 15.54 -40.54
CA ALA A 11 -47.79 16.27 -40.17
C ALA A 11 -48.11 17.51 -39.30
N TYR A 12 -49.26 18.15 -39.54
CA TYR A 12 -49.73 19.28 -38.73
C TYR A 12 -50.19 18.83 -37.34
N GLU A 13 -50.96 17.73 -37.26
CA GLU A 13 -51.35 17.16 -35.96
C GLU A 13 -50.15 16.68 -35.13
N GLU A 14 -49.13 16.12 -35.77
CA GLU A 14 -47.92 15.71 -35.09
C GLU A 14 -47.13 16.92 -34.57
N ALA A 15 -47.03 18.01 -35.35
CA ALA A 15 -46.40 19.25 -34.90
C ALA A 15 -47.12 19.90 -33.70
N VAL A 16 -48.47 19.94 -33.71
CA VAL A 16 -49.27 20.44 -32.57
C VAL A 16 -49.02 19.59 -31.31
N ARG A 17 -48.92 18.26 -31.47
CA ARG A 17 -48.66 17.34 -30.34
C ARG A 17 -47.24 17.47 -29.79
N VAL A 18 -46.22 17.66 -30.64
CA VAL A 18 -44.82 17.87 -30.20
C VAL A 18 -44.70 19.14 -29.33
N LEU A 19 -45.52 20.16 -29.62
CA LEU A 19 -45.59 21.40 -28.84
C LEU A 19 -46.44 21.30 -27.57
N GLY A 20 -47.03 20.14 -27.29
CA GLY A 20 -47.77 19.86 -26.06
C GLY A 20 -49.23 20.32 -26.05
N PHE A 21 -49.80 20.68 -27.21
CA PHE A 21 -51.21 21.08 -27.33
C PHE A 21 -52.11 19.88 -27.67
N GLU A 22 -53.40 19.96 -27.32
CA GLU A 22 -54.37 18.93 -27.68
C GLU A 22 -54.82 19.06 -29.15
N SER A 23 -55.18 17.95 -29.81
CA SER A 23 -55.60 18.00 -31.22
C SER A 23 -56.87 18.86 -31.37
N GLY A 24 -56.78 19.89 -32.22
CA GLY A 24 -57.85 20.85 -32.47
C GLY A 24 -57.75 22.18 -31.70
N GLU A 25 -56.75 22.36 -30.84
CA GLU A 25 -56.49 23.62 -30.13
C GLU A 25 -55.80 24.66 -31.04
N ALA A 26 -56.15 25.95 -30.88
CA ALA A 26 -55.62 27.03 -31.71
C ALA A 26 -54.22 27.45 -31.26
N VAL A 27 -53.20 27.07 -32.03
CA VAL A 27 -51.78 27.29 -31.70
C VAL A 27 -51.28 28.68 -32.14
N GLU A 28 -51.93 29.32 -33.12
CA GLU A 28 -51.48 30.58 -33.72
C GLU A 28 -51.26 31.76 -32.74
N PRO A 29 -52.09 31.96 -31.69
CA PRO A 29 -51.87 33.02 -30.72
C PRO A 29 -50.61 32.82 -29.86
N HIS A 30 -50.12 31.59 -29.75
CA HIS A 30 -49.00 31.20 -28.90
C HIS A 30 -47.66 31.13 -29.65
N LEU A 31 -47.65 31.26 -30.99
CA LEU A 31 -46.44 31.26 -31.81
C LEU A 31 -45.38 32.30 -31.34
N PRO A 32 -45.73 33.55 -30.98
CA PRO A 32 -44.72 34.51 -30.52
C PRO A 32 -44.04 34.11 -29.20
N ASP A 33 -44.76 33.44 -28.31
CA ASP A 33 -44.21 32.97 -27.04
C ASP A 33 -43.39 31.68 -27.22
N LEU A 34 -43.75 30.83 -28.19
CA LEU A 34 -42.96 29.64 -28.55
C LEU A 34 -41.61 30.02 -29.20
N HIS A 35 -41.55 31.06 -30.03
CA HIS A 35 -40.27 31.58 -30.53
C HIS A 35 -39.39 32.17 -29.43
N ARG A 36 -39.97 32.73 -28.36
CA ARG A 36 -39.17 33.15 -27.19
C ARG A 36 -38.60 31.97 -26.40
N VAL A 37 -39.24 30.79 -26.47
CA VAL A 37 -38.70 29.55 -25.89
C VAL A 37 -37.54 29.03 -26.75
N GLU A 38 -37.65 29.13 -28.07
CA GLU A 38 -36.58 28.84 -29.03
C GLU A 38 -35.32 29.68 -28.73
N GLU A 39 -35.46 31.01 -28.60
CA GLU A 39 -34.34 31.91 -28.26
C GLU A 39 -33.72 31.59 -26.89
N LYS A 40 -34.53 31.18 -25.90
CA LYS A 40 -34.02 30.78 -24.58
C LYS A 40 -33.28 29.45 -24.60
N LEU A 41 -33.74 28.48 -25.39
CA LEU A 41 -33.06 27.20 -25.56
C LEU A 41 -31.70 27.39 -26.25
N GLU A 42 -31.62 28.29 -27.25
CA GLU A 42 -30.34 28.69 -27.86
C GLU A 42 -29.37 29.29 -26.85
N ALA A 43 -29.83 30.21 -25.99
CA ALA A 43 -29.01 30.79 -24.94
C ALA A 43 -28.54 29.74 -23.90
N MET A 44 -29.41 28.79 -23.54
CA MET A 44 -29.06 27.71 -22.61
C MET A 44 -28.03 26.72 -23.18
N ILE A 45 -27.98 26.52 -24.51
CA ILE A 45 -26.95 25.70 -25.16
C ILE A 45 -25.56 26.36 -25.04
N GLU A 46 -25.48 27.69 -25.17
CA GLU A 46 -24.21 28.42 -25.01
C GLU A 46 -23.68 28.33 -23.57
N GLU A 47 -24.57 28.37 -22.58
CA GLU A 47 -24.20 28.37 -21.15
C GLU A 47 -24.07 26.96 -20.53
N ALA A 48 -24.43 25.89 -21.24
CA ALA A 48 -24.42 24.53 -20.71
C ALA A 48 -22.99 24.02 -20.37
N PRO A 49 -22.80 23.31 -19.23
CA PRO A 49 -21.49 22.99 -18.69
C PRO A 49 -20.78 21.79 -19.33
N ASP A 50 -21.50 20.88 -19.99
CA ASP A 50 -20.97 19.68 -20.65
C ASP A 50 -21.62 19.40 -22.02
N GLU A 51 -20.93 18.62 -22.87
CA GLU A 51 -21.38 18.35 -24.24
C GLU A 51 -22.60 17.42 -24.33
N GLU A 52 -22.81 16.56 -23.34
CA GLU A 52 -23.98 15.67 -23.31
C GLU A 52 -25.28 16.46 -23.06
N ALA A 53 -25.24 17.45 -22.16
CA ALA A 53 -26.33 18.41 -21.97
C ALA A 53 -26.55 19.29 -23.21
N ARG A 54 -25.47 19.74 -23.89
CA ARG A 54 -25.59 20.52 -25.14
C ARG A 54 -26.23 19.72 -26.27
N GLU A 55 -25.87 18.45 -26.45
CA GLU A 55 -26.50 17.60 -27.47
C GLU A 55 -27.99 17.35 -27.16
N SER A 56 -28.33 17.11 -25.89
CA SER A 56 -29.74 16.96 -25.49
C SER A 56 -30.56 18.24 -25.78
N LEU A 57 -30.04 19.41 -25.40
CA LEU A 57 -30.70 20.70 -25.64
C LEU A 57 -30.78 21.05 -27.13
N ARG A 58 -29.74 20.75 -27.93
CA ARG A 58 -29.81 20.88 -29.40
C ARG A 58 -30.87 19.98 -30.01
N GLY A 59 -31.03 18.77 -29.48
CA GLY A 59 -32.07 17.82 -29.91
C GLY A 59 -33.50 18.26 -29.56
N GLU A 60 -33.68 19.02 -28.48
CA GLU A 60 -34.97 19.63 -28.12
C GLU A 60 -35.26 20.88 -28.96
N LEU A 61 -34.26 21.75 -29.16
CA LEU A 61 -34.36 22.92 -30.03
C LEU A 61 -34.73 22.51 -31.47
N GLY A 62 -34.06 21.49 -32.02
CA GLY A 62 -34.36 21.01 -33.37
C GLY A 62 -35.80 20.51 -33.53
N ARG A 63 -36.33 19.80 -32.53
CA ARG A 63 -37.74 19.33 -32.53
C ARG A 63 -38.73 20.49 -32.44
N LEU A 64 -38.42 21.52 -31.66
CA LEU A 64 -39.23 22.73 -31.53
C LEU A 64 -39.28 23.52 -32.85
N SER A 65 -38.12 23.78 -33.46
CA SER A 65 -38.02 24.54 -34.71
C SER A 65 -38.71 23.83 -35.89
N GLU A 66 -38.58 22.51 -35.99
CA GLU A 66 -39.21 21.72 -37.06
C GLU A 66 -40.75 21.72 -36.93
N ALA A 67 -41.26 21.64 -35.70
CA ALA A 67 -42.70 21.76 -35.42
C ALA A 67 -43.24 23.16 -35.78
N LEU A 68 -42.55 24.24 -35.38
CA LEU A 68 -42.93 25.62 -35.71
C LEU A 68 -42.93 25.86 -37.22
N GLN A 69 -41.91 25.38 -37.93
CA GLN A 69 -41.82 25.53 -39.38
C GLN A 69 -42.97 24.80 -40.11
N THR A 70 -43.39 23.64 -39.61
CA THR A 70 -44.52 22.87 -40.15
C THR A 70 -45.85 23.61 -39.97
N LEU A 71 -46.04 24.31 -38.85
CA LEU A 71 -47.23 25.12 -38.59
C LEU A 71 -47.31 26.37 -39.47
N GLU A 72 -46.17 27.00 -39.75
CA GLU A 72 -46.10 28.25 -40.53
C GLU A 72 -46.15 28.07 -42.05
N MET A 73 -45.74 26.91 -42.57
CA MET A 73 -45.75 26.59 -44.02
C MET A 73 -47.15 26.55 -44.67
N GLY A 74 -48.23 26.62 -43.88
CA GLY A 74 -49.61 26.50 -44.36
C GLY A 74 -50.37 27.80 -44.68
N MET A 75 -49.86 29.00 -44.36
CA MET A 75 -50.64 30.24 -44.50
C MET A 75 -50.74 30.74 -45.96
N PRO A 76 -51.93 30.98 -46.55
CA PRO A 76 -52.06 31.39 -47.94
C PRO A 76 -51.82 32.90 -48.12
N ALA A 77 -51.02 33.25 -49.12
CA ALA A 77 -51.03 34.55 -49.78
C ALA A 77 -52.24 34.66 -50.73
N GLY A 78 -52.93 35.82 -50.75
CA GLY A 78 -53.89 36.19 -51.80
C GLY A 78 -55.19 36.82 -51.27
N THR A 79 -55.94 37.65 -52.01
CA THR A 79 -55.86 38.08 -53.41
C THR A 79 -56.97 39.10 -53.71
N VAL A 80 -56.79 39.74 -54.87
CA VAL A 80 -57.57 40.79 -55.55
C VAL A 80 -58.93 40.33 -56.15
N ALA A 81 -59.93 41.23 -56.08
CA ALA A 81 -61.13 41.50 -56.93
C ALA A 81 -62.15 40.38 -57.27
N PRO A 82 -63.41 40.76 -57.63
CA PRO A 82 -63.71 40.79 -59.07
C PRO A 82 -64.73 41.85 -59.55
N ARG A 83 -64.79 41.93 -60.89
CA ARG A 83 -65.60 42.75 -61.80
C ARG A 83 -67.05 42.28 -61.91
N VAL A 84 -67.99 43.20 -62.19
CA VAL A 84 -69.13 42.98 -63.11
C VAL A 84 -69.49 44.30 -63.83
N GLY A 85 -69.72 44.24 -65.15
CA GLY A 85 -70.03 45.37 -66.04
C GLY A 85 -71.54 45.65 -66.22
N PRO A 86 -72.02 45.98 -67.44
CA PRO A 86 -72.29 47.36 -67.86
C PRO A 86 -73.76 47.62 -68.25
N ALA A 87 -74.36 48.66 -67.67
CA ALA A 87 -75.51 49.46 -68.15
C ALA A 87 -75.84 50.38 -66.97
N VAL A 88 -75.59 51.69 -66.95
CA VAL A 88 -76.24 52.71 -67.77
C VAL A 88 -75.36 53.96 -67.67
N TRP A 89 -74.66 54.26 -68.76
CA TRP A 89 -74.04 55.56 -69.01
C TRP A 89 -75.13 56.55 -69.44
N ALA A 90 -75.45 57.56 -68.61
CA ALA A 90 -76.02 58.83 -69.14
C ALA A 90 -76.13 60.02 -68.15
N TRP A 91 -76.11 59.87 -66.82
CA TRP A 91 -76.41 61.00 -65.92
C TRP A 91 -75.45 61.24 -64.74
N ALA A 92 -74.36 60.48 -64.61
CA ALA A 92 -73.46 60.54 -63.44
C ALA A 92 -72.24 61.50 -63.56
N ALA A 93 -72.05 62.18 -64.70
CA ALA A 93 -70.83 62.96 -64.96
C ALA A 93 -70.88 64.45 -64.56
N VAL A 94 -72.00 64.99 -64.07
CA VAL A 94 -72.14 66.44 -63.76
C VAL A 94 -72.16 66.75 -62.25
N LEU A 95 -72.32 65.74 -61.38
CA LEU A 95 -72.38 65.92 -59.91
C LEU A 95 -71.07 65.58 -59.15
N LEU A 96 -70.06 65.00 -59.82
CA LEU A 96 -68.80 64.54 -59.18
C LEU A 96 -67.66 65.57 -59.15
N ILE A 97 -67.74 66.66 -59.92
CA ILE A 97 -66.66 67.68 -59.99
C ILE A 97 -66.79 68.73 -58.87
N GLY A 98 -67.98 68.94 -58.30
CA GLY A 98 -68.20 69.89 -57.19
C GLY A 98 -67.75 69.38 -55.81
N CYS A 99 -67.74 68.06 -55.57
CA CYS A 99 -67.38 67.48 -54.28
C CYS A 99 -65.87 67.28 -54.07
N PHE A 100 -65.05 67.26 -55.14
CA PHE A 100 -63.60 67.00 -55.05
C PHE A 100 -62.76 68.24 -54.66
N LEU A 101 -63.24 69.46 -54.85
CA LEU A 101 -62.49 70.68 -54.51
C LEU A 101 -62.70 71.17 -53.05
N GLY A 102 -63.80 70.76 -52.39
CA GLY A 102 -64.07 71.12 -50.98
C GLY A 102 -63.33 70.26 -49.95
N LEU A 103 -63.06 68.98 -50.26
CA LEU A 103 -62.38 68.05 -49.33
C LEU A 103 -60.86 68.23 -49.29
N GLY A 104 -60.23 68.80 -50.33
CA GLY A 104 -58.78 69.03 -50.37
C GLY A 104 -58.28 70.19 -49.49
N TRP A 105 -59.11 71.21 -49.23
CA TRP A 105 -58.69 72.39 -48.46
C TRP A 105 -58.75 72.17 -46.94
N ILE A 106 -59.78 71.46 -46.45
CA ILE A 106 -59.94 71.12 -45.03
C ILE A 106 -58.93 70.04 -44.59
N GLY A 107 -58.56 69.12 -45.49
CA GLY A 107 -57.53 68.12 -45.20
C GLY A 107 -56.13 68.72 -44.99
N ASN A 108 -55.77 69.77 -45.73
CA ASN A 108 -54.41 70.32 -45.70
C ASN A 108 -54.12 71.16 -44.44
N THR A 109 -55.08 71.96 -43.96
CA THR A 109 -54.93 72.73 -42.71
C THR A 109 -54.99 71.84 -41.47
N TRP A 110 -55.84 70.80 -41.49
CA TRP A 110 -55.93 69.80 -40.43
C TRP A 110 -54.67 68.91 -40.33
N ILE A 111 -54.00 68.62 -41.46
CA ILE A 111 -52.70 67.90 -41.48
C ILE A 111 -51.54 68.81 -41.04
N ALA A 112 -51.58 70.12 -41.31
CA ALA A 112 -50.54 71.05 -40.88
C ALA A 112 -50.54 71.29 -39.36
N GLU A 113 -51.72 71.48 -38.73
CA GLU A 113 -51.83 71.62 -37.26
C GLU A 113 -51.46 70.33 -36.52
N ARG A 114 -51.83 69.16 -37.06
CA ARG A 114 -51.42 67.85 -36.49
C ARG A 114 -49.93 67.60 -36.60
N ARG A 115 -49.24 68.15 -37.60
CA ARG A 115 -47.77 68.01 -37.74
C ARG A 115 -47.02 68.89 -36.75
N VAL A 116 -47.47 70.12 -36.50
CA VAL A 116 -46.85 71.00 -35.50
C VAL A 116 -47.04 70.45 -34.08
N THR A 117 -48.28 70.03 -33.72
CA THR A 117 -48.54 69.41 -32.40
C THR A 117 -47.87 68.05 -32.23
N ALA A 118 -47.78 67.22 -33.27
CA ALA A 118 -47.03 65.96 -33.21
C ALA A 118 -45.51 66.18 -33.09
N HIS A 119 -44.97 67.25 -33.69
CA HIS A 119 -43.55 67.61 -33.60
C HIS A 119 -43.19 68.11 -32.20
N GLU A 120 -44.01 69.00 -31.61
CA GLU A 120 -43.85 69.47 -30.23
C GLU A 120 -44.03 68.35 -29.20
N GLN A 121 -45.00 67.44 -29.38
CA GLN A 121 -45.19 66.28 -28.50
C GLN A 121 -44.02 65.29 -28.57
N ARG A 122 -43.41 65.12 -29.76
CA ARG A 122 -42.24 64.26 -29.93
C ARG A 122 -41.00 64.86 -29.27
N ILE A 123 -40.75 66.16 -29.43
CA ILE A 123 -39.65 66.85 -28.74
C ILE A 123 -39.85 66.81 -27.22
N ALA A 124 -41.07 67.03 -26.72
CA ALA A 124 -41.37 66.95 -25.29
C ALA A 124 -41.20 65.54 -24.70
N GLY A 125 -41.58 64.49 -25.46
CA GLY A 125 -41.34 63.10 -25.10
C GLY A 125 -39.85 62.77 -25.01
N LEU A 126 -39.09 63.12 -26.05
CA LEU A 126 -37.63 62.93 -26.08
C LEU A 126 -36.93 63.73 -24.99
N LEU A 127 -37.37 64.95 -24.69
CA LEU A 127 -36.77 65.76 -23.62
C LEU A 127 -36.96 65.10 -22.26
N LYS A 128 -38.15 64.55 -22.00
CA LYS A 128 -38.44 63.81 -20.76
C LYS A 128 -37.59 62.53 -20.65
N GLU A 129 -37.38 61.83 -21.75
CA GLU A 129 -36.50 60.66 -21.80
C GLU A 129 -35.03 61.03 -21.60
N GLY A 130 -34.56 62.10 -22.24
CA GLY A 130 -33.21 62.64 -22.09
C GLY A 130 -32.92 63.11 -20.67
N ASP A 131 -33.85 63.85 -20.05
CA ASP A 131 -33.75 64.29 -18.65
C ASP A 131 -33.76 63.11 -17.68
N ALA A 132 -34.57 62.07 -17.94
CA ALA A 132 -34.57 60.86 -17.14
C ALA A 132 -33.25 60.06 -17.28
N ALA A 133 -32.65 60.03 -18.47
CA ALA A 133 -31.33 59.43 -18.69
C ALA A 133 -30.21 60.26 -18.02
N LEU A 134 -30.32 61.59 -18.03
CA LEU A 134 -29.42 62.52 -17.36
C LEU A 134 -29.45 62.35 -15.84
N GLU A 135 -30.64 62.27 -15.23
CA GLU A 135 -30.80 62.02 -13.79
C GLU A 135 -30.21 60.67 -13.36
N LYS A 136 -30.30 59.67 -14.25
CA LYS A 136 -29.69 58.35 -14.07
C LYS A 136 -28.20 58.30 -14.42
N ARG A 137 -27.57 59.43 -14.76
CA ARG A 137 -26.15 59.56 -15.14
C ARG A 137 -25.74 58.68 -16.32
N ARG A 138 -26.67 58.36 -17.21
CA ARG A 138 -26.40 57.60 -18.43
C ARG A 138 -25.96 58.56 -19.53
N TRP A 139 -24.75 59.09 -19.39
CA TRP A 139 -24.25 60.18 -20.22
C TRP A 139 -24.32 59.93 -21.74
N PRO A 140 -23.97 58.73 -22.26
CA PRO A 140 -24.03 58.46 -23.70
C PRO A 140 -25.47 58.44 -24.21
N GLU A 141 -26.37 57.73 -23.52
CA GLU A 141 -27.79 57.63 -23.85
C GLU A 141 -28.46 59.01 -23.81
N ALA A 142 -28.21 59.80 -22.76
CA ALA A 142 -28.70 61.17 -22.65
C ALA A 142 -28.17 62.08 -23.77
N ALA A 143 -26.89 61.94 -24.13
CA ALA A 143 -26.29 62.73 -25.21
C ALA A 143 -26.89 62.39 -26.59
N GLU A 144 -27.13 61.10 -26.88
CA GLU A 144 -27.80 60.67 -28.10
C GLU A 144 -29.22 61.25 -28.20
N ILE A 145 -29.98 61.19 -27.11
CA ILE A 145 -31.35 61.72 -27.07
C ILE A 145 -31.37 63.24 -27.26
N TYR A 146 -30.50 63.99 -26.56
CA TYR A 146 -30.42 65.45 -26.75
C TYR A 146 -29.92 65.83 -28.15
N ASN A 147 -29.00 65.08 -28.74
CA ASN A 147 -28.58 65.29 -30.13
C ASN A 147 -29.74 65.00 -31.12
N ALA A 148 -30.53 63.95 -30.89
CA ALA A 148 -31.72 63.66 -31.69
C ALA A 148 -32.78 64.78 -31.60
N ILE A 149 -32.88 65.48 -30.45
CA ILE A 149 -33.72 66.68 -30.33
C ILE A 149 -33.14 67.83 -31.17
N LEU A 150 -31.82 68.03 -31.16
CA LEU A 150 -31.15 69.07 -31.95
C LEU A 150 -31.19 68.80 -33.47
N GLU A 151 -31.30 67.54 -33.90
CA GLU A 151 -31.55 67.19 -35.30
C GLU A 151 -32.97 67.59 -35.76
N LEU A 152 -33.94 67.57 -34.84
CA LEU A 152 -35.33 67.97 -35.10
C LEU A 152 -35.52 69.49 -34.99
N ASP A 153 -34.90 70.13 -34.00
CA ASP A 153 -34.86 71.58 -33.81
C ASP A 153 -33.45 72.03 -33.35
N PRO A 154 -32.60 72.53 -34.27
CA PRO A 154 -31.21 72.91 -33.98
C PRO A 154 -31.03 73.99 -32.91
N GLY A 155 -32.08 74.72 -32.55
CA GLY A 155 -32.04 75.82 -31.58
C GLY A 155 -32.64 75.48 -30.21
N TYR A 156 -33.08 74.24 -29.99
CA TYR A 156 -33.90 73.92 -28.83
C TYR A 156 -33.15 74.09 -27.49
N PRO A 157 -33.52 75.08 -26.64
CA PRO A 157 -32.73 75.44 -25.46
C PRO A 157 -32.60 74.31 -24.43
N GLY A 158 -33.62 73.44 -24.33
CA GLY A 158 -33.62 72.32 -23.40
C GLY A 158 -32.55 71.27 -23.71
N ALA A 159 -32.30 71.01 -25.00
CA ALA A 159 -31.32 70.01 -25.42
C ALA A 159 -29.88 70.54 -25.28
N THR A 160 -29.63 71.81 -25.63
CA THR A 160 -28.31 72.45 -25.43
C THR A 160 -27.95 72.55 -23.94
N ASN A 161 -28.91 72.90 -23.07
CA ASN A 161 -28.71 72.90 -21.62
C ASN A 161 -28.48 71.48 -21.09
N GLY A 162 -29.24 70.49 -21.59
CA GLY A 162 -29.03 69.07 -21.30
C GLY A 162 -27.61 68.61 -21.58
N LEU A 163 -27.08 68.87 -22.78
CA LEU A 163 -25.69 68.54 -23.15
C LEU A 163 -24.65 69.25 -22.28
N GLN A 164 -24.88 70.51 -21.89
CA GLN A 164 -23.98 71.22 -20.99
C GLN A 164 -23.99 70.63 -19.57
N ARG A 165 -25.17 70.23 -19.07
CA ARG A 165 -25.30 69.51 -17.80
C ARG A 165 -24.65 68.13 -17.82
N ILE A 166 -24.60 67.46 -18.98
CA ILE A 166 -23.81 66.22 -19.16
C ILE A 166 -22.32 66.50 -18.96
N GLU A 167 -21.78 67.55 -19.59
CA GLU A 167 -20.36 67.88 -19.45
C GLU A 167 -20.00 68.33 -18.03
N ASP A 168 -20.84 69.16 -17.40
CA ASP A 168 -20.69 69.54 -15.99
C ASP A 168 -20.77 68.30 -15.06
N GLY A 169 -21.70 67.39 -15.35
CA GLY A 169 -21.86 66.12 -14.66
C GLY A 169 -20.63 65.20 -14.79
N LYS A 170 -20.06 65.07 -15.99
CA LYS A 170 -18.82 64.30 -16.24
C LYS A 170 -17.62 64.90 -15.51
N VAL A 171 -17.50 66.24 -15.47
CA VAL A 171 -16.43 66.93 -14.73
C VAL A 171 -16.57 66.69 -13.23
N GLU A 172 -17.80 66.75 -12.70
CA GLU A 172 -18.06 66.48 -11.29
C GLU A 172 -17.85 65.01 -10.92
N GLU A 173 -18.24 64.05 -11.76
CA GLU A 173 -17.92 62.63 -11.58
C GLU A 173 -16.43 62.37 -11.60
N ARG A 174 -15.70 62.99 -12.54
CA ARG A 174 -14.24 62.90 -12.59
C ARG A 174 -13.61 63.46 -11.32
N ARG A 175 -14.11 64.60 -10.81
CA ARG A 175 -13.66 65.19 -9.55
C ARG A 175 -13.92 64.27 -8.35
N GLN A 176 -15.09 63.63 -8.29
CA GLN A 176 -15.44 62.66 -7.25
C GLN A 176 -14.55 61.42 -7.32
N GLN A 177 -14.28 60.89 -8.52
CA GLN A 177 -13.37 59.77 -8.73
C GLN A 177 -11.94 60.11 -8.30
N ILE A 178 -11.44 61.30 -8.65
CA ILE A 178 -10.14 61.81 -8.21
C ILE A 178 -10.07 61.87 -6.68
N GLY A 179 -11.08 62.45 -6.03
CA GLY A 179 -11.16 62.52 -4.57
C GLY A 179 -11.22 61.15 -3.90
N PHE A 180 -12.02 60.24 -4.44
CA PHE A 180 -12.14 58.86 -3.96
C PHE A 180 -10.81 58.09 -4.09
N LEU A 181 -10.12 58.20 -5.23
CA LEU A 181 -8.85 57.51 -5.45
C LEU A 181 -7.74 58.07 -4.55
N ALA A 182 -7.69 59.40 -4.36
CA ALA A 182 -6.77 60.03 -3.43
C ALA A 182 -7.03 59.61 -1.98
N GLY A 183 -8.29 59.58 -1.55
CA GLY A 183 -8.70 59.10 -0.23
C GLY A 183 -8.40 57.61 -0.04
N SER A 184 -8.68 56.78 -1.05
CA SER A 184 -8.39 55.35 -1.04
C SER A 184 -6.89 55.05 -0.97
N ALA A 185 -6.07 55.81 -1.71
CA ALA A 185 -4.61 55.71 -1.65
C ALA A 185 -4.09 56.06 -0.24
N GLN A 186 -4.60 57.15 0.36
CA GLN A 186 -4.25 57.57 1.71
C GLN A 186 -4.65 56.52 2.78
N ALA A 187 -5.88 56.00 2.71
CA ALA A 187 -6.34 54.96 3.64
C ALA A 187 -5.57 53.64 3.48
N ALA A 188 -5.12 53.31 2.26
CA ALA A 188 -4.25 52.17 2.03
C ALA A 188 -2.84 52.39 2.60
N ILE A 189 -2.29 53.61 2.52
CA ILE A 189 -1.02 53.99 3.18
C ILE A 189 -1.14 53.84 4.71
N GLU A 190 -2.19 54.39 5.31
CA GLU A 190 -2.44 54.31 6.75
C GLU A 190 -2.59 52.86 7.23
N GLY A 191 -3.23 52.02 6.41
CA GLY A 191 -3.34 50.59 6.65
C GLY A 191 -2.12 49.76 6.22
N ARG A 192 -1.00 50.38 5.83
CA ARG A 192 0.23 49.71 5.32
C ARG A 192 0.00 48.73 4.15
N ARG A 193 -1.07 48.93 3.37
CA ARG A 193 -1.43 48.13 2.18
C ARG A 193 -0.79 48.73 0.93
N TRP A 194 0.53 48.61 0.82
CA TRP A 194 1.33 49.32 -0.19
C TRP A 194 0.95 49.01 -1.65
N ASN A 195 0.51 47.79 -1.95
CA ASN A 195 0.12 47.40 -3.32
C ASN A 195 -1.19 48.08 -3.74
N GLU A 196 -2.16 48.17 -2.82
CA GLU A 196 -3.43 48.85 -3.05
C GLU A 196 -3.23 50.37 -3.16
N ALA A 197 -2.39 50.94 -2.30
CA ALA A 197 -2.01 52.35 -2.35
C ALA A 197 -1.33 52.72 -3.68
N GLU A 198 -0.43 51.86 -4.17
CA GLU A 198 0.22 52.06 -5.45
C GLU A 198 -0.75 51.94 -6.63
N SER A 199 -1.65 50.95 -6.61
CA SER A 199 -2.69 50.78 -7.62
C SER A 199 -3.63 52.00 -7.69
N ALA A 200 -4.11 52.48 -6.55
CA ALA A 200 -4.94 53.68 -6.46
C ALA A 200 -4.21 54.92 -6.96
N SER A 201 -2.93 55.09 -6.59
CA SER A 201 -2.09 56.21 -7.05
C SER A 201 -1.81 56.15 -8.56
N ARG A 202 -1.60 54.97 -9.14
CA ARG A 202 -1.45 54.80 -10.60
C ARG A 202 -2.73 55.18 -11.35
N LYS A 203 -3.91 54.77 -10.86
CA LYS A 203 -5.21 55.13 -11.45
C LYS A 203 -5.47 56.64 -11.33
N LEU A 204 -5.14 57.23 -10.17
CA LEU A 204 -5.22 58.67 -9.96
C LEU A 204 -4.34 59.44 -10.97
N ARG A 205 -3.09 58.99 -11.18
CA ARG A 205 -2.18 59.57 -12.18
C ARG A 205 -2.73 59.51 -13.61
N ALA A 206 -3.48 58.45 -13.94
CA ALA A 206 -4.08 58.31 -15.27
C ALA A 206 -5.26 59.29 -15.50
N LEU A 207 -6.01 59.62 -14.44
CA LEU A 207 -7.17 60.52 -14.51
C LEU A 207 -6.79 62.00 -14.36
N ASP A 208 -5.78 62.30 -13.55
CA ASP A 208 -5.28 63.66 -13.29
C ASP A 208 -3.75 63.66 -13.10
N PRO A 209 -2.97 63.75 -14.19
CA PRO A 209 -1.51 63.79 -14.11
C PRO A 209 -0.95 65.01 -13.36
N GLY A 210 -1.72 66.10 -13.26
CA GLY A 210 -1.32 67.35 -12.62
C GLY A 210 -1.68 67.44 -11.14
N ASN A 211 -2.16 66.34 -10.54
CA ASN A 211 -2.62 66.35 -9.17
C ASN A 211 -1.48 66.64 -8.18
N GLY A 212 -1.56 67.78 -7.47
CA GLY A 212 -0.52 68.23 -6.54
C GLY A 212 -0.22 67.26 -5.38
N LYS A 213 -1.15 66.36 -5.03
CA LYS A 213 -0.96 65.37 -3.95
C LYS A 213 -0.28 64.08 -4.39
N LEU A 214 -0.18 63.84 -5.70
CA LEU A 214 0.29 62.55 -6.23
C LEU A 214 1.77 62.30 -5.90
N ALA A 215 2.62 63.33 -5.97
CA ALA A 215 4.03 63.23 -5.62
C ALA A 215 4.22 62.82 -4.15
N GLU A 216 3.48 63.47 -3.25
CA GLU A 216 3.51 63.17 -1.80
C GLU A 216 3.03 61.74 -1.50
N LEU A 217 1.94 61.29 -2.15
CA LEU A 217 1.42 59.93 -1.97
C LEU A 217 2.44 58.87 -2.44
N VAL A 218 3.02 59.05 -3.62
CA VAL A 218 4.03 58.12 -4.18
C VAL A 218 5.28 58.06 -3.29
N GLU A 219 5.74 59.21 -2.79
CA GLU A 219 6.88 59.28 -1.87
C GLU A 219 6.60 58.58 -0.54
N LYS A 220 5.41 58.78 0.06
CA LYS A 220 4.99 58.08 1.28
C LYS A 220 4.89 56.57 1.08
N ILE A 221 4.36 56.12 -0.07
CA ILE A 221 4.30 54.69 -0.40
C ILE A 221 5.70 54.10 -0.53
N ALA A 222 6.60 54.76 -1.26
CA ALA A 222 7.96 54.29 -1.46
C ALA A 222 8.73 54.21 -0.12
N THR A 223 8.62 55.25 0.70
CA THR A 223 9.28 55.32 2.01
C THR A 223 8.71 54.30 2.99
N GLY A 224 7.37 54.22 3.11
CA GLY A 224 6.70 53.25 3.99
C GLY A 224 6.97 51.80 3.61
N ARG A 225 6.91 51.47 2.31
CA ARG A 225 7.27 50.14 1.81
C ARG A 225 8.72 49.79 2.09
N LYS A 226 9.64 50.75 1.97
CA LYS A 226 11.05 50.55 2.30
C LYS A 226 11.22 50.22 3.78
N VAL A 227 10.56 50.96 4.67
CA VAL A 227 10.59 50.72 6.12
C VAL A 227 10.03 49.33 6.47
N ASP A 228 8.84 48.98 6.00
CA ASP A 228 8.24 47.67 6.29
C ASP A 228 9.08 46.51 5.72
N ARG A 229 9.72 46.70 4.56
CA ARG A 229 10.65 45.70 4.00
C ARG A 229 11.87 45.51 4.89
N ILE A 230 12.44 46.58 5.44
CA ILE A 230 13.56 46.51 6.38
C ILE A 230 13.13 45.74 7.64
N VAL A 231 11.99 46.09 8.23
CA VAL A 231 11.44 45.39 9.41
C VAL A 231 11.26 43.90 9.14
N GLY A 232 10.62 43.53 8.02
CA GLY A 232 10.43 42.12 7.67
C GLY A 232 11.74 41.36 7.44
N LEU A 233 12.78 42.01 6.89
CA LEU A 233 14.11 41.40 6.73
C LEU A 233 14.81 41.20 8.08
N LEU A 234 14.68 42.15 9.00
CA LEU A 234 15.26 42.03 10.34
C LEU A 234 14.56 40.93 11.15
N ASP A 235 13.23 40.85 11.09
CA ASP A 235 12.46 39.80 11.76
C ASP A 235 12.82 38.42 11.21
N ALA A 236 12.89 38.28 9.89
CA ALA A 236 13.32 37.03 9.24
C ALA A 236 14.78 36.66 9.58
N ALA A 237 15.69 37.64 9.64
CA ALA A 237 17.07 37.39 10.05
C ALA A 237 17.16 36.95 11.52
N ASN A 238 16.40 37.57 12.42
CA ASN A 238 16.36 37.21 13.84
C ASN A 238 15.73 35.82 14.06
N GLU A 239 14.72 35.45 13.27
CA GLU A 239 14.20 34.07 13.27
C GLU A 239 15.26 33.08 12.79
N ALA A 240 15.92 33.36 11.67
CA ALA A 240 17.00 32.50 11.18
C ALA A 240 18.16 32.35 12.19
N ILE A 241 18.46 33.40 12.97
CA ILE A 241 19.42 33.32 14.08
C ILE A 241 18.93 32.36 15.16
N ARG A 242 17.65 32.42 15.56
CA ARG A 242 17.07 31.50 16.56
C ARG A 242 17.13 30.05 16.10
N GLU A 243 16.96 29.81 14.81
CA GLU A 243 17.01 28.49 14.19
C GLU A 243 18.45 28.03 13.85
N GLU A 244 19.48 28.82 14.17
CA GLU A 244 20.89 28.61 13.77
C GLU A 244 21.10 28.44 12.24
N ASP A 245 20.22 29.01 11.42
CA ASP A 245 20.32 28.95 9.96
C ASP A 245 21.14 30.12 9.41
N TRP A 246 22.46 29.97 9.55
CA TRP A 246 23.43 31.00 9.16
C TRP A 246 23.44 31.32 7.66
N GLU A 247 22.99 30.38 6.81
CA GLU A 247 22.84 30.60 5.37
C GLU A 247 21.70 31.61 5.10
N ARG A 248 20.54 31.44 5.77
CA ARG A 248 19.44 32.43 5.73
C ARG A 248 19.82 33.77 6.35
N VAL A 249 20.55 33.78 7.46
CA VAL A 249 21.05 35.04 8.06
C VAL A 249 21.92 35.80 7.06
N SER A 250 22.86 35.12 6.39
CA SER A 250 23.70 35.72 5.34
C SER A 250 22.89 36.28 4.19
N LEU A 251 21.86 35.55 3.73
CA LEU A 251 20.95 36.00 2.67
C LEU A 251 20.20 37.28 3.07
N HIS A 252 19.58 37.30 4.25
CA HIS A 252 18.82 38.45 4.72
C HIS A 252 19.73 39.67 4.99
N ALA A 253 20.95 39.47 5.49
CA ALA A 253 21.93 40.55 5.63
C ALA A 253 22.29 41.19 4.28
N ARG A 254 22.51 40.39 3.22
CA ARG A 254 22.75 40.92 1.85
C ARG A 254 21.54 41.65 1.29
N GLN A 255 20.33 41.12 1.54
CA GLN A 255 19.08 41.78 1.12
C GLN A 255 18.86 43.10 1.85
N LEU A 256 19.19 43.17 3.15
CA LEU A 256 19.14 44.39 3.94
C LEU A 256 20.15 45.42 3.42
N GLU A 257 21.40 45.00 3.15
CA GLU A 257 22.43 45.86 2.56
C GLU A 257 21.96 46.49 1.24
N ALA A 258 21.28 45.72 0.38
CA ALA A 258 20.77 46.24 -0.88
C ALA A 258 19.66 47.30 -0.72
N VAL A 259 18.91 47.28 0.39
CA VAL A 259 17.78 48.19 0.64
C VAL A 259 18.18 49.37 1.53
N ALA A 260 19.01 49.12 2.55
CA ALA A 260 19.49 50.08 3.54
C ALA A 260 20.95 49.77 3.92
N PRO A 261 21.93 50.23 3.10
CA PRO A 261 23.35 50.00 3.35
C PRO A 261 23.85 50.56 4.69
N ASP A 262 23.26 51.67 5.14
CA ASP A 262 23.66 52.40 6.35
C ASP A 262 22.83 52.01 7.59
N HIS A 263 22.12 50.88 7.56
CA HIS A 263 21.28 50.45 8.69
C HIS A 263 22.13 49.94 9.87
N ASP A 264 21.82 50.39 11.10
CA ASP A 264 22.61 50.11 12.31
C ASP A 264 22.80 48.62 12.62
N ASP A 265 21.79 47.77 12.35
CA ASP A 265 21.88 46.31 12.54
C ASP A 265 22.73 45.57 11.51
N LEU A 266 23.03 46.18 10.35
CA LEU A 266 23.69 45.47 9.25
C LEU A 266 25.09 44.94 9.63
N PRO A 267 25.99 45.71 10.30
CA PRO A 267 27.28 45.19 10.74
C PRO A 267 27.16 44.01 11.69
N ARG A 268 26.18 44.03 12.60
CA ARG A 268 25.90 42.94 13.55
C ARG A 268 25.49 41.67 12.80
N LEU A 269 24.53 41.77 11.88
CA LEU A 269 24.03 40.63 11.11
C LEU A 269 25.12 40.02 10.22
N LYS A 270 25.93 40.84 9.55
CA LYS A 270 27.06 40.34 8.75
C LYS A 270 28.07 39.57 9.59
N LYS A 271 28.47 40.13 10.74
CA LYS A 271 29.40 39.47 11.66
C LYS A 271 28.85 38.13 12.16
N MET A 272 27.58 38.09 12.59
CA MET A 272 26.94 36.85 13.04
C MET A 272 26.86 35.81 11.92
N ALA A 273 26.52 36.22 10.70
CA ALA A 273 26.50 35.33 9.54
C ALA A 273 27.89 34.76 9.24
N GLU A 274 28.94 35.58 9.28
CA GLU A 274 30.33 35.14 9.04
C GLU A 274 30.80 34.13 10.11
N GLU A 275 30.61 34.45 11.39
CA GLU A 275 30.98 33.57 12.52
C GLU A 275 30.18 32.26 12.50
N GLY A 276 28.87 32.34 12.25
CA GLY A 276 27.99 31.18 12.14
C GLY A 276 28.32 30.28 10.96
N MET A 277 28.61 30.86 9.78
CA MET A 277 29.05 30.11 8.61
C MET A 277 30.39 29.41 8.82
N LYS A 278 31.32 30.03 9.55
CA LYS A 278 32.58 29.40 9.94
C LYS A 278 32.34 28.18 10.84
N LEU A 279 31.49 28.33 11.86
CA LEU A 279 31.11 27.22 12.75
C LEU A 279 30.42 26.08 11.98
N LEU A 280 29.51 26.41 11.06
CA LEU A 280 28.84 25.44 10.19
C LEU A 280 29.84 24.70 9.29
N ALA A 281 30.84 25.40 8.74
CA ALA A 281 31.90 24.81 7.95
C ALA A 281 32.77 23.85 8.79
N GLU A 282 33.09 24.21 10.04
CA GLU A 282 33.81 23.37 10.99
C GLU A 282 33.00 22.12 11.37
N ARG A 283 31.71 22.26 11.70
CA ARG A 283 30.80 21.12 11.96
C ARG A 283 30.74 20.17 10.76
N ARG A 284 30.55 20.71 9.55
CA ARG A 284 30.55 19.93 8.28
C ARG A 284 31.90 19.26 8.01
N ALA A 285 33.02 19.91 8.35
CA ALA A 285 34.35 19.31 8.21
C ALA A 285 34.55 18.13 9.17
N LYS A 286 34.19 18.30 10.44
CA LYS A 286 34.23 17.21 11.44
C LYS A 286 33.35 16.03 11.01
N ALA A 287 32.12 16.29 10.54
CA ALA A 287 31.22 15.26 10.05
C ALA A 287 31.83 14.45 8.88
N ARG A 288 32.55 15.11 7.96
CA ARG A 288 33.25 14.43 6.85
C ARG A 288 34.38 13.53 7.33
N GLU A 289 35.13 13.95 8.33
CA GLU A 289 36.22 13.11 8.88
C GLU A 289 35.66 11.89 9.60
N LEU A 290 34.59 12.05 10.40
CA LEU A 290 33.89 10.91 11.03
C LEU A 290 33.31 9.96 9.98
N TYR A 291 32.73 10.49 8.89
CA TYR A 291 32.26 9.65 7.79
C TYR A 291 33.39 8.82 7.16
N LYS A 292 34.56 9.44 6.90
CA LYS A 292 35.72 8.70 6.36
C LYS A 292 36.24 7.64 7.32
N GLU A 293 36.24 7.95 8.62
CA GLU A 293 36.61 7.01 9.67
C GLU A 293 35.67 5.79 9.68
N ALA A 294 34.35 6.02 9.69
CA ALA A 294 33.38 4.93 9.63
C ALA A 294 33.44 4.15 8.31
N LEU A 295 33.68 4.83 7.18
CA LEU A 295 33.87 4.18 5.88
C LEU A 295 35.10 3.27 5.87
N ALA A 296 36.17 3.64 6.56
CA ALA A 296 37.36 2.80 6.71
C ALA A 296 37.13 1.58 7.62
N MET A 297 36.11 1.63 8.50
CA MET A 297 35.70 0.51 9.33
C MET A 297 34.79 -0.50 8.61
N ASP A 298 34.17 -0.13 7.49
CA ASP A 298 33.32 -1.03 6.70
C ASP A 298 34.17 -2.12 6.00
N ASN A 299 34.22 -3.29 6.60
CA ASN A 299 34.86 -4.48 6.08
C ASN A 299 33.84 -5.55 5.61
N GLY A 300 32.57 -5.18 5.43
CA GLY A 300 31.48 -6.11 5.13
C GLY A 300 30.91 -6.86 6.32
N THR A 301 31.28 -6.49 7.55
CA THR A 301 30.71 -7.05 8.80
C THR A 301 30.08 -5.98 9.66
N TYR A 302 29.10 -6.36 10.48
CA TYR A 302 28.45 -5.43 11.40
C TYR A 302 29.48 -4.86 12.40
N SER A 303 29.52 -3.53 12.55
CA SER A 303 30.34 -2.86 13.56
C SER A 303 29.50 -1.83 14.33
N PRO A 304 29.28 -2.02 15.64
CA PRO A 304 28.61 -1.02 16.46
C PRO A 304 29.43 0.28 16.55
N GLU A 305 30.75 0.20 16.56
CA GLU A 305 31.64 1.37 16.61
C GLU A 305 31.46 2.25 15.37
N ALA A 306 31.43 1.65 14.17
CA ALA A 306 31.19 2.39 12.93
C ALA A 306 29.82 3.08 12.91
N LEU A 307 28.79 2.42 13.46
CA LEU A 307 27.44 2.99 13.55
C LEU A 307 27.36 4.16 14.54
N GLU A 308 28.07 4.11 15.66
CA GLU A 308 28.15 5.25 16.60
C GLU A 308 28.89 6.44 15.97
N VAL A 309 30.00 6.20 15.27
CA VAL A 309 30.72 7.24 14.53
C VAL A 309 29.82 7.88 13.46
N LEU A 310 29.04 7.07 12.73
CA LEU A 310 28.07 7.57 11.74
C LEU A 310 26.92 8.34 12.38
N ARG A 311 26.43 7.93 13.55
CA ARG A 311 25.38 8.65 14.28
C ARG A 311 25.86 10.05 14.67
N GLU A 312 27.10 10.18 15.15
CA GLU A 312 27.70 11.50 15.43
C GLU A 312 27.92 12.30 14.14
N ALA A 313 28.33 11.67 13.04
CA ALA A 313 28.47 12.34 11.75
C ALA A 313 27.13 12.91 11.25
N LEU A 314 26.05 12.13 11.33
CA LEU A 314 24.69 12.53 10.97
C LEU A 314 24.15 13.64 11.87
N ARG A 315 24.44 13.59 13.18
CA ARG A 315 24.08 14.66 14.12
C ARG A 315 24.74 15.99 13.78
N LEU A 316 25.98 15.96 13.26
CA LEU A 316 26.72 17.16 12.86
C LEU A 316 26.33 17.67 11.46
N ALA A 317 25.99 16.75 10.55
CA ALA A 317 25.48 17.07 9.22
C ALA A 317 24.67 15.90 8.65
N ASP A 318 23.36 16.09 8.52
CA ASP A 318 22.47 15.12 7.87
C ASP A 318 22.75 15.09 6.36
N ARG A 319 23.26 13.96 5.86
CA ARG A 319 23.61 13.75 4.45
C ARG A 319 23.17 12.37 3.99
N PRO A 320 22.57 12.25 2.79
CA PRO A 320 22.14 10.96 2.25
C PRO A 320 23.24 9.92 2.14
N GLU A 321 24.47 10.33 1.82
CA GLU A 321 25.64 9.44 1.75
C GLU A 321 26.00 8.82 3.11
N TYR A 322 25.80 9.57 4.20
CA TYR A 322 26.11 9.10 5.55
C TYR A 322 25.02 8.14 6.02
N GLN A 323 23.76 8.48 5.76
CA GLN A 323 22.62 7.62 6.03
C GLN A 323 22.73 6.32 5.23
N GLY A 324 23.09 6.39 3.95
CA GLY A 324 23.27 5.21 3.10
C GLY A 324 24.36 4.26 3.61
N LEU A 325 25.47 4.79 4.16
CA LEU A 325 26.49 3.95 4.79
C LEU A 325 26.02 3.38 6.14
N TYR A 326 25.28 4.15 6.94
CA TYR A 326 24.68 3.68 8.19
C TYR A 326 23.71 2.52 7.93
N ASP A 327 22.79 2.68 6.98
CA ASP A 327 21.82 1.67 6.59
C ASP A 327 22.53 0.40 6.09
N LYS A 328 23.56 0.57 5.25
CA LYS A 328 24.39 -0.54 4.76
C LYS A 328 25.05 -1.32 5.92
N ILE A 329 25.78 -0.65 6.81
CA ILE A 329 26.48 -1.33 7.92
C ILE A 329 25.49 -1.96 8.91
N SER A 330 24.36 -1.29 9.18
CA SER A 330 23.33 -1.80 10.10
C SER A 330 22.59 -3.04 9.58
N SER A 331 22.59 -3.22 8.25
CA SER A 331 22.00 -4.38 7.56
C SER A 331 22.88 -5.64 7.58
N TYR A 332 24.16 -5.50 7.93
CA TYR A 332 25.04 -6.65 8.04
C TYR A 332 24.64 -7.55 9.22
N ALA A 333 24.89 -8.85 9.04
CA ALA A 333 24.68 -9.87 10.06
C ALA A 333 25.56 -9.60 11.28
N ARG A 334 24.95 -9.66 12.47
CA ARG A 334 25.65 -9.56 13.75
C ARG A 334 26.21 -10.91 14.14
N THR A 335 27.27 -10.88 14.94
CA THR A 335 27.66 -12.02 15.75
C THR A 335 27.37 -11.70 17.20
N LEU A 336 26.44 -12.45 17.82
CA LEU A 336 26.07 -12.33 19.21
C LEU A 336 26.84 -13.38 20.03
N GLU A 337 27.56 -12.96 21.06
CA GLU A 337 28.45 -13.84 21.84
C GLU A 337 27.79 -14.26 23.18
N VAL A 338 27.81 -15.56 23.47
CA VAL A 338 27.21 -16.16 24.67
C VAL A 338 28.20 -17.12 25.37
N PRO A 339 28.50 -16.95 26.68
CA PRO A 339 28.16 -15.78 27.48
C PRO A 339 29.05 -14.59 27.08
N GLY A 340 28.53 -13.38 27.24
CA GLY A 340 29.26 -12.17 26.91
C GLY A 340 28.32 -10.99 26.82
N GLU A 341 27.85 -10.69 25.60
CA GLU A 341 26.80 -9.70 25.37
C GLU A 341 25.47 -10.15 25.99
N PHE A 342 25.17 -11.45 25.91
CA PHE A 342 23.99 -12.07 26.51
C PHE A 342 24.41 -13.07 27.59
N LYS A 343 23.55 -13.26 28.60
CA LYS A 343 23.80 -14.22 29.67
C LYS A 343 23.37 -15.63 29.28
N THR A 344 22.26 -15.72 28.55
CA THR A 344 21.65 -16.99 28.12
C THR A 344 21.55 -17.04 26.61
N VAL A 345 21.40 -18.26 26.09
CA VAL A 345 21.27 -18.47 24.65
C VAL A 345 19.87 -18.08 24.18
N GLY A 346 18.85 -18.31 25.01
CA GLY A 346 17.49 -17.83 24.75
C GLY A 346 17.41 -16.31 24.60
N GLU A 347 18.12 -15.54 25.43
CA GLU A 347 18.19 -14.07 25.31
C GLU A 347 18.82 -13.64 23.98
N ALA A 348 19.92 -14.28 23.58
CA ALA A 348 20.59 -13.98 22.31
C ALA A 348 19.70 -14.31 21.10
N LEU A 349 19.00 -15.45 21.12
CA LEU A 349 18.06 -15.84 20.06
C LEU A 349 16.86 -14.88 19.98
N ALA A 350 16.33 -14.43 21.12
CA ALA A 350 15.25 -13.45 21.14
C ALA A 350 15.66 -12.07 20.59
N ALA A 351 16.95 -11.71 20.74
CA ALA A 351 17.51 -10.48 20.21
C ALA A 351 17.99 -10.60 18.75
N ALA A 352 18.13 -11.82 18.22
CA ALA A 352 18.69 -12.08 16.90
C ALA A 352 17.75 -11.62 15.77
N ARG A 353 18.35 -11.09 14.70
CA ARG A 353 17.67 -10.79 13.43
C ARG A 353 17.98 -11.91 12.43
N PRO A 354 17.16 -12.08 11.37
CA PRO A 354 17.50 -13.00 10.29
C PRO A 354 18.94 -12.81 9.81
N LYS A 355 19.66 -13.92 9.61
CA LYS A 355 21.08 -14.00 9.21
C LYS A 355 22.09 -13.69 10.30
N ASP A 356 21.66 -13.28 11.50
CA ASP A 356 22.59 -13.15 12.62
C ASP A 356 23.16 -14.52 13.02
N LYS A 357 24.38 -14.50 13.55
CA LYS A 357 25.07 -15.66 14.10
C LYS A 357 25.13 -15.52 15.62
N VAL A 358 24.74 -16.54 16.35
CA VAL A 358 24.92 -16.65 17.80
C VAL A 358 26.07 -17.62 18.08
N ARG A 359 27.18 -17.11 18.61
CA ARG A 359 28.35 -17.90 19.01
C ARG A 359 28.28 -18.26 20.48
N ILE A 360 28.47 -19.53 20.76
CA ILE A 360 28.33 -20.10 22.10
C ILE A 360 29.69 -20.65 22.55
N ALA A 361 30.18 -20.12 23.66
CA ALA A 361 31.39 -20.60 24.29
C ALA A 361 31.22 -22.02 24.84
N ALA A 362 32.32 -22.66 25.20
CA ALA A 362 32.28 -23.94 25.90
C ALA A 362 31.58 -23.80 27.26
N GLY A 363 30.67 -24.72 27.56
CA GLY A 363 29.85 -24.68 28.76
C GLY A 363 28.66 -25.64 28.65
N THR A 364 27.95 -25.80 29.77
CA THR A 364 26.68 -26.51 29.83
C THR A 364 25.55 -25.50 30.04
N TYR A 365 24.60 -25.48 29.11
CA TYR A 365 23.47 -24.57 29.06
C TYR A 365 22.19 -25.36 29.32
N ARG A 366 21.46 -24.98 30.38
CA ARG A 366 20.25 -25.70 30.83
C ARG A 366 19.00 -24.96 30.36
N GLU A 367 18.76 -24.98 29.05
CA GLU A 367 17.72 -24.19 28.38
C GLU A 367 17.13 -24.95 27.19
N SER A 368 15.82 -24.79 26.96
CA SER A 368 15.13 -25.24 25.74
C SER A 368 15.11 -24.10 24.74
N LEU A 369 15.48 -24.38 23.50
CA LEU A 369 15.70 -23.36 22.47
C LEU A 369 14.63 -23.44 21.38
N ILE A 370 13.97 -22.30 21.12
CA ILE A 370 13.18 -22.10 19.90
C ILE A 370 14.05 -21.32 18.92
N ILE A 371 14.37 -21.91 17.76
CA ILE A 371 15.32 -21.31 16.81
C ILE A 371 14.58 -20.40 15.82
N PRO A 372 14.90 -19.10 15.74
CA PRO A 372 14.29 -18.19 14.77
C PRO A 372 14.72 -18.48 13.32
N PRO A 373 13.95 -17.99 12.32
CA PRO A 373 14.30 -18.15 10.91
C PRO A 373 15.65 -17.50 10.57
N GLU A 374 16.40 -18.15 9.68
CA GLU A 374 17.69 -17.69 9.14
C GLU A 374 18.78 -17.40 10.19
N VAL A 375 18.64 -17.85 11.44
CA VAL A 375 19.66 -17.67 12.49
C VAL A 375 20.61 -18.87 12.52
N GLU A 376 21.91 -18.60 12.64
CA GLU A 376 22.95 -19.61 12.84
C GLU A 376 23.38 -19.68 14.30
N LEU A 377 23.32 -20.87 14.90
CA LEU A 377 23.83 -21.16 16.24
C LEU A 377 25.12 -21.97 16.13
N GLU A 378 26.24 -21.40 16.57
CA GLU A 378 27.58 -21.98 16.46
C GLU A 378 28.21 -22.20 17.85
N GLY A 379 28.42 -23.46 18.22
CA GLY A 379 29.13 -23.83 19.44
C GLY A 379 30.65 -23.93 19.28
N ALA A 380 31.34 -24.03 20.41
CA ALA A 380 32.79 -24.25 20.47
C ALA A 380 33.23 -25.66 20.02
N GLY A 381 32.29 -26.51 19.58
CA GLY A 381 32.47 -27.88 19.09
C GLY A 381 31.70 -28.92 19.90
N PRO A 382 31.41 -30.11 19.32
CA PRO A 382 30.77 -31.21 20.03
C PRO A 382 31.53 -31.59 21.31
N GLY A 383 30.80 -31.82 22.39
CA GLY A 383 31.34 -32.10 23.73
C GLY A 383 31.88 -30.88 24.46
N ARG A 384 31.82 -29.67 23.87
CA ARG A 384 32.28 -28.42 24.49
C ARG A 384 31.12 -27.48 24.80
N SER A 385 30.22 -27.26 23.85
CA SER A 385 28.98 -26.49 24.04
C SER A 385 27.81 -27.47 24.17
N ILE A 386 27.40 -27.74 25.40
CA ILE A 386 26.42 -28.79 25.75
C ILE A 386 25.11 -28.12 26.14
N PHE A 387 24.02 -28.46 25.46
CA PHE A 387 22.66 -28.04 25.79
C PHE A 387 21.93 -29.20 26.43
N GLU A 388 21.31 -28.94 27.58
CA GLU A 388 20.63 -29.94 28.39
C GLU A 388 19.25 -29.45 28.83
N CYS A 389 18.21 -30.27 28.63
CA CYS A 389 16.87 -30.05 29.19
C CYS A 389 16.41 -31.29 29.94
N ASP A 390 15.53 -31.12 30.92
CA ASP A 390 14.87 -32.27 31.53
C ASP A 390 14.00 -33.00 30.48
N SER A 391 14.20 -34.30 30.36
CA SER A 391 13.46 -35.19 29.44
C SER A 391 11.95 -35.16 29.64
N ALA A 392 11.45 -34.83 30.83
CA ALA A 392 10.03 -34.77 31.15
C ALA A 392 9.38 -33.43 30.76
N GLU A 393 10.18 -32.39 30.51
CA GLU A 393 9.70 -31.02 30.38
C GLU A 393 9.65 -30.53 28.93
N SER A 394 10.69 -30.79 28.12
CA SER A 394 10.77 -30.24 26.76
C SER A 394 11.79 -30.93 25.85
N SER A 395 11.74 -30.58 24.56
CA SER A 395 12.84 -30.78 23.62
C SER A 395 13.95 -29.76 23.88
N VAL A 396 15.20 -30.12 23.57
CA VAL A 396 16.33 -29.20 23.69
C VAL A 396 16.26 -28.12 22.62
N VAL A 397 15.87 -28.52 21.41
CA VAL A 397 15.68 -27.62 20.27
C VAL A 397 14.32 -27.85 19.64
N VAL A 398 13.62 -26.76 19.36
CA VAL A 398 12.35 -26.73 18.62
C VAL A 398 12.47 -25.76 17.46
N VAL A 399 12.13 -26.22 16.26
CA VAL A 399 12.00 -25.40 15.05
C VAL A 399 10.56 -25.49 14.59
N LYS A 400 9.87 -24.34 14.56
CA LYS A 400 8.46 -24.23 14.17
C LYS A 400 8.31 -23.89 12.69
N SER A 401 7.08 -23.92 12.19
CA SER A 401 6.74 -23.74 10.77
C SER A 401 7.09 -22.38 10.17
N ASP A 402 7.25 -21.35 11.01
CA ASP A 402 7.71 -20.02 10.64
C ASP A 402 9.24 -19.90 10.57
N SER A 403 9.98 -20.92 11.02
CA SER A 403 11.43 -20.93 11.05
C SER A 403 12.00 -21.74 9.89
N ARG A 404 12.51 -21.02 8.88
CA ARG A 404 13.20 -21.60 7.73
C ARG A 404 14.63 -21.10 7.62
N GLY A 405 15.52 -21.93 7.09
CA GLY A 405 16.95 -21.60 6.94
C GLY A 405 17.73 -21.51 8.25
N ALA A 406 17.21 -22.07 9.35
CA ALA A 406 17.91 -22.13 10.62
C ALA A 406 19.08 -23.12 10.57
N ARG A 407 20.19 -22.81 11.26
CA ARG A 407 21.40 -23.64 11.23
C ARG A 407 21.99 -23.85 12.62
N LEU A 408 22.34 -25.09 12.94
CA LEU A 408 23.06 -25.46 14.16
C LEU A 408 24.40 -26.08 13.80
N ALA A 409 25.47 -25.65 14.46
CA ALA A 409 26.80 -26.18 14.20
C ALA A 409 27.63 -26.35 15.49
N GLY A 410 28.32 -27.48 15.62
CA GLY A 410 29.32 -27.65 16.67
C GLY A 410 28.76 -27.75 18.10
N LEU A 411 27.59 -28.38 18.26
CA LEU A 411 26.87 -28.49 19.54
C LEU A 411 26.81 -29.94 20.03
N THR A 412 26.64 -30.12 21.34
CA THR A 412 26.04 -31.33 21.91
C THR A 412 24.65 -30.97 22.42
N LEU A 413 23.63 -31.71 21.98
CA LEU A 413 22.24 -31.57 22.42
C LEU A 413 21.87 -32.86 23.17
N GLN A 414 21.41 -32.74 24.42
CA GLN A 414 21.04 -33.90 25.22
C GLN A 414 19.89 -33.64 26.19
N GLN A 415 19.20 -34.69 26.60
CA GLN A 415 18.24 -34.61 27.69
C GLN A 415 18.85 -35.16 29.00
N ALA A 416 18.40 -34.60 30.12
CA ALA A 416 18.67 -35.10 31.46
C ALA A 416 17.52 -35.99 31.92
N GLY A 417 17.86 -37.14 32.50
CA GLY A 417 16.88 -38.12 32.96
C GLY A 417 16.30 -38.97 31.82
N ILE A 418 15.36 -39.83 32.18
CA ILE A 418 14.60 -40.67 31.24
C ILE A 418 13.13 -40.55 31.63
N ALA A 419 12.31 -40.02 30.73
CA ALA A 419 10.87 -40.09 30.78
C ALA A 419 10.40 -41.48 30.33
N LEU A 420 9.71 -42.20 31.20
CA LEU A 420 9.16 -43.54 30.95
C LEU A 420 7.70 -43.53 30.54
N THR A 421 7.21 -42.39 30.05
CA THR A 421 5.86 -42.20 29.53
C THR A 421 5.72 -42.73 28.11
N GLU A 422 4.48 -42.94 27.67
CA GLU A 422 4.17 -43.27 26.27
C GLU A 422 4.46 -42.07 25.36
N GLU A 423 4.27 -40.86 25.87
CA GLU A 423 4.57 -39.61 25.17
C GLU A 423 5.91 -39.04 25.63
N ARG A 424 6.86 -38.82 24.71
CA ARG A 424 8.21 -38.33 25.04
C ARG A 424 8.65 -37.25 24.07
N PHE A 425 9.33 -36.24 24.59
CA PHE A 425 9.94 -35.21 23.75
C PHE A 425 11.18 -35.77 23.03
N PRO A 426 11.35 -35.45 21.73
CA PRO A 426 12.63 -35.68 21.07
C PRO A 426 13.70 -34.72 21.62
N VAL A 427 14.99 -34.99 21.33
CA VAL A 427 16.04 -34.00 21.64
C VAL A 427 15.89 -32.78 20.73
N VAL A 428 15.61 -33.00 19.45
CA VAL A 428 15.35 -31.97 18.44
C VAL A 428 14.00 -32.23 17.77
N ALA A 429 13.11 -31.25 17.83
CA ALA A 429 11.83 -31.25 17.11
C ALA A 429 11.87 -30.26 15.94
N VAL A 430 11.59 -30.74 14.72
CA VAL A 430 11.39 -29.92 13.52
C VAL A 430 9.93 -30.06 13.09
N ASP A 431 9.12 -29.08 13.47
CA ASP A 431 7.68 -29.05 13.30
C ASP A 431 7.30 -28.04 12.21
N GLY A 432 7.17 -28.52 10.97
CA GLY A 432 6.86 -27.71 9.79
C GLY A 432 7.97 -26.75 9.32
N GLY A 433 9.03 -26.56 10.10
CA GLY A 433 10.16 -25.68 9.80
C GLY A 433 11.29 -26.35 9.00
N GLU A 434 12.38 -25.61 8.77
CA GLU A 434 13.57 -26.10 8.06
C GLU A 434 14.83 -25.90 8.90
N LEU A 435 15.57 -26.99 9.13
CA LEU A 435 16.77 -27.00 9.98
C LEU A 435 17.95 -27.70 9.31
N THR A 436 19.10 -27.04 9.29
CA THR A 436 20.39 -27.68 8.99
C THR A 436 21.18 -27.92 10.28
N ILE A 437 21.67 -29.13 10.48
CA ILE A 437 22.52 -29.51 11.62
C ILE A 437 23.87 -30.03 11.11
N ASP A 438 24.95 -29.40 11.56
CA ASP A 438 26.32 -29.64 11.11
C ASP A 438 27.26 -29.99 12.24
N ASN A 439 27.95 -31.13 12.14
CA ASN A 439 29.01 -31.51 13.08
C ASN A 439 28.53 -31.35 14.55
N CYS A 440 27.42 -32.00 14.88
CA CYS A 440 26.81 -31.99 16.21
C CYS A 440 26.71 -33.40 16.79
N HIS A 441 26.62 -33.49 18.12
CA HIS A 441 26.20 -34.70 18.82
C HIS A 441 24.79 -34.51 19.36
N ILE A 442 23.92 -35.48 19.12
CA ILE A 442 22.58 -35.55 19.68
C ILE A 442 22.55 -36.83 20.50
N GLU A 443 22.42 -36.73 21.82
CA GLU A 443 22.57 -37.90 22.68
C GLU A 443 21.64 -37.94 23.88
N ASN A 444 21.45 -39.15 24.42
CA ASN A 444 20.70 -39.39 25.64
C ASN A 444 19.27 -38.83 25.60
N GLY A 445 18.62 -38.92 24.43
CA GLY A 445 17.21 -38.54 24.28
C GLY A 445 16.30 -39.57 24.92
N SER A 446 15.26 -39.15 25.63
CA SER A 446 14.27 -40.09 26.17
C SER A 446 13.31 -40.63 25.11
N GLY A 447 12.98 -39.79 24.12
CA GLY A 447 12.26 -40.16 22.90
C GLY A 447 13.21 -40.32 21.70
N HIS A 448 12.83 -39.75 20.55
CA HIS A 448 13.70 -39.71 19.37
C HIS A 448 14.89 -38.76 19.55
N GLY A 449 15.98 -38.98 18.83
CA GLY A 449 17.05 -37.99 18.73
C GLY A 449 16.58 -36.74 17.97
N VAL A 450 16.12 -36.95 16.74
CA VAL A 450 15.50 -35.91 15.89
C VAL A 450 14.14 -36.41 15.43
N ALA A 451 13.10 -35.61 15.62
CA ALA A 451 11.78 -35.85 15.03
C ALA A 451 11.44 -34.75 14.02
N VAL A 452 11.01 -35.13 12.82
CA VAL A 452 10.62 -34.22 11.74
C VAL A 452 9.18 -34.49 11.35
N VAL A 453 8.31 -33.50 11.52
CA VAL A 453 6.86 -33.64 11.40
C VAL A 453 6.19 -32.46 10.74
N ASN A 454 4.91 -32.62 10.40
CA ASN A 454 4.03 -31.56 9.89
C ASN A 454 4.61 -30.80 8.69
N GLY A 455 5.28 -31.52 7.78
CA GLY A 455 5.92 -30.92 6.61
C GLY A 455 7.30 -30.31 6.87
N GLY A 456 7.91 -30.61 8.03
CA GLY A 456 9.24 -30.15 8.39
C GLY A 456 10.35 -30.77 7.53
N GLU A 457 11.48 -30.08 7.44
CA GLU A 457 12.64 -30.51 6.66
C GLU A 457 13.91 -30.42 7.50
N VAL A 458 14.70 -31.50 7.55
CA VAL A 458 16.02 -31.50 8.20
C VAL A 458 17.12 -31.97 7.27
N LEU A 459 18.25 -31.27 7.30
CA LEU A 459 19.51 -31.69 6.69
C LEU A 459 20.57 -31.94 7.78
N LEU A 460 21.01 -33.18 7.92
CA LEU A 460 22.05 -33.60 8.85
C LEU A 460 23.37 -33.84 8.10
N ARG A 461 24.46 -33.18 8.53
CA ARG A 461 25.81 -33.40 7.99
C ARG A 461 26.81 -33.66 9.10
N ASP A 462 27.50 -34.79 9.02
CA ASP A 462 28.52 -35.21 9.99
C ASP A 462 27.99 -35.20 11.44
N VAL A 463 26.69 -35.53 11.62
CA VAL A 463 26.02 -35.59 12.92
C VAL A 463 26.12 -37.00 13.50
N ARG A 464 26.29 -37.09 14.83
CA ARG A 464 26.18 -38.34 15.57
C ARG A 464 24.95 -38.30 16.47
N ILE A 465 24.04 -39.25 16.27
CA ILE A 465 22.86 -39.47 17.11
C ILE A 465 23.01 -40.79 17.84
N LYS A 466 22.91 -40.77 19.18
CA LYS A 466 23.13 -41.98 19.99
C LYS A 466 22.39 -42.02 21.30
N ASN A 467 22.17 -43.24 21.81
CA ASN A 467 21.55 -43.48 23.12
C ASN A 467 20.16 -42.84 23.26
N CYS A 468 19.38 -42.77 22.17
CA CYS A 468 18.01 -42.30 22.23
C CYS A 468 17.07 -43.44 22.61
N GLY A 469 16.04 -43.13 23.39
CA GLY A 469 15.06 -44.07 23.91
C GLY A 469 14.09 -44.60 22.86
N TRP A 470 13.98 -43.93 21.71
CA TRP A 470 13.34 -44.42 20.49
C TRP A 470 14.35 -44.38 19.33
N ASP A 471 13.99 -43.75 18.22
CA ASP A 471 14.81 -43.73 17.00
C ASP A 471 15.84 -42.61 17.01
N GLY A 472 16.94 -42.80 16.28
CA GLY A 472 17.91 -41.72 16.06
C GLY A 472 17.29 -40.55 15.29
N LEU A 473 16.79 -40.82 14.08
CA LEU A 473 16.04 -39.88 13.25
C LEU A 473 14.67 -40.47 12.91
N ALA A 474 13.59 -39.78 13.26
CA ALA A 474 12.23 -40.11 12.87
C ALA A 474 11.68 -39.02 11.93
N VAL A 475 11.18 -39.42 10.77
CA VAL A 475 10.53 -38.53 9.79
C VAL A 475 9.11 -39.02 9.55
N TYR A 476 8.14 -38.21 9.95
CA TYR A 476 6.73 -38.61 10.00
C TYR A 476 5.81 -37.61 9.29
N GLY A 477 4.82 -38.14 8.58
CA GLY A 477 3.75 -37.35 7.98
C GLY A 477 4.05 -36.88 6.56
N GLU A 478 2.99 -36.53 5.84
CA GLU A 478 3.08 -36.02 4.47
C GLU A 478 3.89 -34.72 4.40
N GLY A 479 4.76 -34.62 3.40
CA GLY A 479 5.60 -33.46 3.18
C GLY A 479 6.87 -33.42 4.04
N SER A 480 6.96 -34.19 5.13
CA SER A 480 8.13 -34.21 6.03
C SER A 480 9.34 -34.89 5.38
N ARG A 481 10.54 -34.31 5.55
CA ARG A 481 11.77 -34.77 4.88
C ARG A 481 12.98 -34.79 5.80
N GLY A 482 13.73 -35.88 5.76
CA GLY A 482 15.06 -35.97 6.36
C GLY A 482 16.14 -36.35 5.35
N GLU A 483 17.16 -35.51 5.24
CA GLU A 483 18.38 -35.82 4.52
C GLU A 483 19.53 -36.00 5.52
N ALA A 484 20.26 -37.11 5.41
CA ALA A 484 21.42 -37.39 6.24
C ALA A 484 22.64 -37.74 5.39
N ARG A 485 23.76 -37.06 5.64
CA ARG A 485 25.03 -37.27 4.94
C ARG A 485 26.18 -37.41 5.91
N GLY A 486 26.92 -38.51 5.82
CA GLY A 486 28.09 -38.75 6.69
C GLY A 486 27.74 -38.93 8.17
N CYS A 487 26.48 -39.20 8.49
CA CYS A 487 25.98 -39.27 9.85
C CYS A 487 26.17 -40.66 10.49
N ARG A 488 26.07 -40.71 11.82
CA ARG A 488 26.07 -41.94 12.62
C ARG A 488 24.82 -42.02 13.49
N PHE A 489 24.15 -43.17 13.46
CA PHE A 489 22.99 -43.50 14.29
C PHE A 489 23.34 -44.74 15.11
N ASP A 490 23.88 -44.53 16.31
CA ASP A 490 24.48 -45.58 17.11
C ASP A 490 23.66 -45.85 18.38
N GLU A 491 23.43 -47.12 18.75
CA GLU A 491 22.98 -47.47 20.11
C GLU A 491 21.64 -46.83 20.53
N ASN A 492 20.75 -46.58 19.57
CA ASN A 492 19.37 -46.16 19.86
C ASN A 492 18.52 -47.37 20.20
N LEU A 493 17.57 -47.22 21.13
CA LEU A 493 16.78 -48.34 21.63
C LEU A 493 15.84 -48.93 20.57
N HIS A 494 15.34 -48.09 19.65
CA HIS A 494 14.56 -48.54 18.49
C HIS A 494 15.43 -48.58 17.23
N HIS A 495 15.12 -47.79 16.21
CA HIS A 495 15.80 -47.76 14.93
C HIS A 495 16.90 -46.70 14.89
N GLY A 496 17.84 -46.84 13.96
CA GLY A 496 18.75 -45.73 13.66
C GLY A 496 18.03 -44.61 12.92
N VAL A 497 17.27 -44.98 11.88
CA VAL A 497 16.44 -44.06 11.08
C VAL A 497 15.08 -44.71 10.83
N ASP A 498 14.01 -43.94 11.05
CA ASP A 498 12.63 -44.30 10.79
C ASP A 498 11.94 -43.27 9.88
N ALA A 499 11.23 -43.75 8.87
CA ALA A 499 10.44 -42.95 7.95
C ALA A 499 9.03 -43.56 7.87
N TRP A 500 8.03 -42.80 8.32
CA TRP A 500 6.69 -43.33 8.52
C TRP A 500 5.60 -42.37 8.02
N SER A 501 4.42 -42.93 7.69
CA SER A 501 3.21 -42.20 7.31
C SER A 501 3.42 -41.06 6.30
N GLY A 502 4.21 -41.30 5.25
CA GLY A 502 4.49 -40.32 4.19
C GLY A 502 5.78 -39.50 4.38
N GLY A 503 6.51 -39.73 5.47
CA GLY A 503 7.83 -39.16 5.67
C GLY A 503 8.85 -39.68 4.66
N LYS A 504 9.68 -38.78 4.11
CA LYS A 504 10.71 -39.11 3.12
C LYS A 504 12.11 -39.04 3.73
N VAL A 505 12.93 -40.06 3.47
CA VAL A 505 14.35 -40.03 3.86
C VAL A 505 15.31 -40.20 2.68
N SER A 506 16.41 -39.45 2.71
CA SER A 506 17.57 -39.65 1.83
C SER A 506 18.83 -39.80 2.67
N ILE A 507 19.39 -41.01 2.67
CA ILE A 507 20.51 -41.40 3.53
C ILE A 507 21.72 -41.69 2.65
N SER A 508 22.83 -40.99 2.87
CA SER A 508 24.03 -41.14 2.06
C SER A 508 25.31 -41.18 2.89
N LYS A 509 26.15 -42.20 2.66
CA LYS A 509 27.43 -42.36 3.38
C LYS A 509 27.28 -42.35 4.90
N CYS A 510 26.15 -42.83 5.40
CA CYS A 510 25.85 -42.88 6.83
C CYS A 510 26.17 -44.26 7.41
N ARG A 511 26.19 -44.36 8.74
CA ARG A 511 26.28 -45.64 9.44
C ARG A 511 25.21 -45.75 10.53
N SER A 512 24.46 -46.85 10.52
CA SER A 512 23.47 -47.18 11.54
C SER A 512 23.88 -48.46 12.25
N SER A 513 24.30 -48.36 13.52
CA SER A 513 24.95 -49.45 14.23
C SER A 513 24.39 -49.72 15.62
N ARG A 514 24.31 -51.00 15.99
CA ARG A 514 23.96 -51.43 17.36
C ARG A 514 22.63 -50.86 17.88
N ASN A 515 21.68 -50.59 17.00
CA ASN A 515 20.35 -50.17 17.40
C ASN A 515 19.51 -51.38 17.86
N GLY A 516 18.53 -51.15 18.73
CA GLY A 516 17.73 -52.20 19.35
C GLY A 516 16.70 -52.85 18.43
N LEU A 517 16.36 -52.22 17.32
CA LEU A 517 15.54 -52.77 16.24
C LEU A 517 16.32 -52.79 14.92
N ALA A 518 15.77 -52.20 13.86
CA ALA A 518 16.42 -52.14 12.55
C ALA A 518 17.37 -50.94 12.41
N GLY A 519 18.40 -51.07 11.57
CA GLY A 519 19.28 -49.93 11.28
C GLY A 519 18.56 -48.79 10.55
N VAL A 520 17.82 -49.10 9.49
CA VAL A 520 16.93 -48.16 8.79
C VAL A 520 15.61 -48.86 8.49
N VAL A 521 14.49 -48.20 8.79
CA VAL A 521 13.13 -48.66 8.43
C VAL A 521 12.44 -47.60 7.56
N ILE A 522 11.73 -48.07 6.53
CA ILE A 522 10.98 -47.24 5.58
C ILE A 522 9.57 -47.82 5.45
N MET A 523 8.60 -47.08 5.98
CA MET A 523 7.18 -47.43 6.08
C MET A 523 6.28 -46.26 5.65
N SER A 524 6.67 -45.57 4.58
CA SER A 524 5.96 -44.45 3.97
C SER A 524 5.37 -44.82 2.60
N PRO A 525 4.10 -45.26 2.52
CA PRO A 525 3.46 -45.59 1.26
C PRO A 525 3.45 -44.39 0.31
N GLY A 526 3.65 -44.65 -1.00
CA GLY A 526 3.61 -43.61 -2.04
C GLY A 526 4.85 -42.69 -2.09
N VAL A 527 5.80 -42.84 -1.18
CA VAL A 527 7.01 -42.02 -1.11
C VAL A 527 8.24 -42.86 -1.44
N LEU A 528 9.10 -42.31 -2.31
CA LEU A 528 10.38 -42.94 -2.64
C LEU A 528 11.49 -42.40 -1.72
N SER A 529 12.04 -43.30 -0.90
CA SER A 529 13.18 -43.03 -0.03
C SER A 529 14.45 -43.70 -0.57
N THR A 530 15.62 -43.18 -0.18
CA THR A 530 16.92 -43.63 -0.72
C THR A 530 17.91 -43.92 0.40
N VAL A 531 18.67 -45.02 0.25
CA VAL A 531 19.80 -45.37 1.12
C VAL A 531 20.98 -45.74 0.24
N THR A 532 22.02 -44.92 0.27
CA THR A 532 23.13 -44.99 -0.69
C THR A 532 24.48 -45.00 -0.01
N GLY A 533 25.38 -45.90 -0.43
CA GLY A 533 26.77 -45.96 0.05
C GLY A 533 26.90 -46.03 1.58
N SER A 534 25.90 -46.59 2.26
CA SER A 534 25.78 -46.53 3.73
C SER A 534 26.00 -47.89 4.38
N THR A 535 26.28 -47.90 5.67
CA THR A 535 26.50 -49.11 6.46
C THR A 535 25.38 -49.32 7.46
N SER A 536 24.83 -50.53 7.54
CA SER A 536 23.89 -50.95 8.58
C SER A 536 24.37 -52.24 9.24
N ASP A 537 24.84 -52.15 10.48
CA ASP A 537 25.55 -53.25 11.11
C ASP A 537 25.31 -53.45 12.60
N GLU A 538 25.42 -54.69 13.06
CA GLU A 538 25.31 -55.05 14.49
C GLU A 538 23.98 -54.65 15.14
N ASN A 539 22.93 -54.38 14.36
CA ASN A 539 21.60 -54.09 14.90
C ASN A 539 20.94 -55.37 15.41
N ARG A 540 20.10 -55.24 16.45
CA ARG A 540 19.47 -56.39 17.10
C ARG A 540 18.39 -57.05 16.24
N GLU A 541 17.80 -56.34 15.29
CA GLU A 541 16.91 -56.94 14.30
C GLU A 541 17.52 -56.95 12.90
N LEU A 542 17.04 -56.05 12.04
CA LEU A 542 17.32 -56.02 10.62
C LEU A 542 18.35 -54.95 10.28
N GLY A 543 19.11 -55.15 9.22
CA GLY A 543 19.91 -54.07 8.66
C GLY A 543 19.03 -52.98 8.04
N LEU A 544 18.21 -53.36 7.06
CA LEU A 544 17.30 -52.46 6.35
C LEU A 544 15.91 -53.12 6.22
N LEU A 545 14.86 -52.38 6.55
CA LEU A 545 13.46 -52.79 6.41
C LEU A 545 12.70 -51.83 5.50
N VAL A 546 11.98 -52.36 4.51
CA VAL A 546 11.05 -51.61 3.65
C VAL A 546 9.71 -52.33 3.69
N SER A 547 8.64 -51.64 4.10
CA SER A 547 7.33 -52.27 4.30
C SER A 547 6.17 -51.30 4.08
N ALA A 548 4.94 -51.72 4.39
CA ALA A 548 3.74 -50.87 4.34
C ALA A 548 3.49 -50.14 3.00
N GLY A 549 3.77 -50.79 1.86
CA GLY A 549 3.51 -50.19 0.54
C GLY A 549 4.56 -49.16 0.09
N SER A 550 5.68 -49.07 0.79
CA SER A 550 6.74 -48.08 0.52
C SER A 550 7.56 -48.37 -0.72
N ALA A 551 8.22 -47.35 -1.26
CA ALA A 551 9.22 -47.50 -2.29
C ALA A 551 10.62 -47.11 -1.78
N ALA A 552 11.64 -47.91 -2.08
CA ALA A 552 13.02 -47.59 -1.71
C ALA A 552 14.05 -47.95 -2.78
N GLU A 553 15.07 -47.10 -2.92
CA GLU A 553 16.31 -47.40 -3.64
C GLU A 553 17.45 -47.64 -2.66
N LEU A 554 18.03 -48.84 -2.71
CA LEU A 554 19.12 -49.29 -1.89
C LEU A 554 20.33 -49.54 -2.81
N ASP A 555 21.29 -48.61 -2.82
CA ASP A 555 22.46 -48.67 -3.71
C ASP A 555 23.79 -48.64 -2.94
N GLY A 556 24.68 -49.59 -3.21
CA GLY A 556 26.06 -49.55 -2.72
C GLY A 556 26.20 -49.72 -1.19
N ASN A 557 25.21 -50.32 -0.52
CA ASN A 557 25.21 -50.40 0.95
C ASN A 557 25.93 -51.63 1.48
N GLN A 558 26.52 -51.50 2.68
CA GLN A 558 27.08 -52.61 3.44
C GLN A 558 26.15 -52.97 4.60
N VAL A 559 25.57 -54.17 4.55
CA VAL A 559 24.63 -54.66 5.58
C VAL A 559 25.18 -55.92 6.23
N SER A 560 25.59 -55.85 7.50
CA SER A 560 26.29 -56.98 8.10
C SER A 560 26.20 -57.13 9.61
N GLY A 561 26.28 -58.36 10.11
CA GLY A 561 26.38 -58.60 11.55
C GLY A 561 25.10 -58.30 12.32
N ASN A 562 23.97 -58.04 11.63
CA ASN A 562 22.69 -57.84 12.29
C ASN A 562 22.21 -59.18 12.86
N LEU A 563 21.67 -59.16 14.08
CA LEU A 563 21.32 -60.37 14.82
C LEU A 563 20.19 -61.15 14.14
N LEU A 564 19.23 -60.47 13.52
CA LEU A 564 18.25 -61.11 12.65
C LEU A 564 18.71 -61.05 11.19
N GLY A 565 18.19 -60.12 10.41
CA GLY A 565 18.23 -60.17 8.95
C GLY A 565 19.09 -59.09 8.33
N GLY A 566 19.49 -59.28 7.07
CA GLY A 566 20.10 -58.22 6.28
C GLY A 566 19.06 -57.20 5.82
N VAL A 567 18.47 -57.45 4.65
CA VAL A 567 17.48 -56.58 4.02
C VAL A 567 16.16 -57.31 3.88
N PHE A 568 15.09 -56.73 4.43
CA PHE A 568 13.74 -57.29 4.35
C PHE A 568 12.80 -56.31 3.67
N VAL A 569 12.03 -56.83 2.72
CA VAL A 569 10.98 -56.11 2.01
C VAL A 569 9.67 -56.87 2.20
N ARG A 570 8.68 -56.24 2.81
CA ARG A 570 7.44 -56.89 3.23
C ARG A 570 6.20 -56.12 2.80
N ASP A 571 5.05 -56.77 2.89
CA ASP A 571 3.72 -56.23 2.61
C ASP A 571 3.41 -55.97 1.13
N ALA A 572 2.11 -55.94 0.85
CA ALA A 572 1.60 -55.69 -0.48
C ALA A 572 1.90 -54.25 -0.92
N GLY A 573 2.24 -54.08 -2.20
CA GLY A 573 2.49 -52.76 -2.79
C GLY A 573 3.89 -52.20 -2.52
N THR A 574 4.66 -52.79 -1.61
CA THR A 574 6.03 -52.37 -1.33
C THR A 574 6.94 -52.67 -2.52
N ALA A 575 7.78 -51.72 -2.91
CA ALA A 575 8.67 -51.83 -4.05
C ALA A 575 10.12 -51.48 -3.70
N VAL A 576 11.08 -52.23 -4.22
CA VAL A 576 12.50 -51.98 -3.95
C VAL A 576 13.37 -52.07 -5.20
N THR A 577 14.39 -51.22 -5.25
CA THR A 577 15.55 -51.36 -6.12
C THR A 577 16.76 -51.70 -5.26
N LEU A 578 17.44 -52.81 -5.58
CA LEU A 578 18.63 -53.30 -4.87
C LEU A 578 19.80 -53.35 -5.85
N ILE A 579 20.77 -52.45 -5.71
CA ILE A 579 21.91 -52.34 -6.62
C ILE A 579 23.22 -52.29 -5.81
N ASN A 580 24.26 -53.00 -6.24
CA ASN A 580 25.62 -52.91 -5.66
C ASN A 580 25.72 -53.16 -4.14
N ASN A 581 24.76 -53.84 -3.50
CA ASN A 581 24.77 -54.01 -2.05
C ASN A 581 25.60 -55.22 -1.62
N ARG A 582 26.32 -55.07 -0.50
CA ARG A 582 27.09 -56.14 0.15
C ARG A 582 26.43 -56.55 1.47
N ILE A 583 25.78 -57.72 1.46
CA ILE A 583 24.91 -58.17 2.55
C ILE A 583 25.46 -59.47 3.12
N THR A 584 26.11 -59.40 4.28
CA THR A 584 26.92 -60.52 4.79
C THR A 584 26.83 -60.73 6.28
N LYS A 585 26.94 -61.98 6.75
CA LYS A 585 27.07 -62.31 8.18
C LYS A 585 25.89 -61.86 9.06
N ASN A 586 24.67 -61.82 8.51
CA ASN A 586 23.46 -61.60 9.31
C ASN A 586 22.96 -62.93 9.90
N GLY A 587 22.34 -62.88 11.08
CA GLY A 587 22.00 -64.07 11.88
C GLY A 587 20.86 -64.93 11.34
N THR A 588 20.14 -64.46 10.33
CA THR A 588 19.08 -65.17 9.60
C THR A 588 19.31 -65.02 8.09
N ALA A 589 18.34 -64.51 7.34
CA ALA A 589 18.46 -64.35 5.91
C ALA A 589 19.22 -63.07 5.50
N GLY A 590 19.89 -63.12 4.35
CA GLY A 590 20.55 -61.97 3.75
C GLY A 590 19.54 -61.00 3.14
N VAL A 591 18.83 -61.41 2.09
CA VAL A 591 17.75 -60.65 1.45
C VAL A 591 16.46 -61.45 1.46
N VAL A 592 15.38 -60.85 1.94
CA VAL A 592 14.03 -61.42 1.91
C VAL A 592 13.07 -60.41 1.29
N VAL A 593 12.29 -60.86 0.31
CA VAL A 593 11.21 -60.08 -0.30
C VAL A 593 9.92 -60.91 -0.26
N ASP A 594 8.88 -60.37 0.38
CA ASP A 594 7.54 -60.95 0.39
C ASP A 594 7.02 -61.09 -1.04
N LYS A 595 6.37 -62.22 -1.36
CA LYS A 595 5.74 -62.47 -2.67
C LYS A 595 4.72 -61.40 -3.09
N ARG A 596 4.19 -60.61 -2.15
CA ARG A 596 3.26 -59.49 -2.37
C ARG A 596 3.98 -58.16 -2.65
N SER A 597 5.27 -58.09 -2.41
CA SER A 597 6.12 -56.94 -2.74
C SER A 597 6.76 -57.10 -4.13
N LYS A 598 7.33 -56.02 -4.65
CA LYS A 598 7.91 -55.96 -6.00
C LYS A 598 9.40 -55.61 -5.92
N VAL A 599 10.23 -56.46 -6.50
CA VAL A 599 11.62 -56.11 -6.83
C VAL A 599 11.63 -55.44 -8.20
N LEU A 600 11.93 -54.14 -8.24
CA LEU A 600 12.04 -53.37 -9.48
C LEU A 600 13.34 -53.70 -10.21
N ARG A 601 14.45 -53.71 -9.49
CA ARG A 601 15.79 -54.08 -9.99
C ARG A 601 16.58 -54.81 -8.91
N TYR A 602 17.37 -55.79 -9.33
CA TYR A 602 18.28 -56.56 -8.48
C TYR A 602 19.58 -56.81 -9.27
N GLU A 603 20.57 -55.95 -9.09
CA GLU A 603 21.80 -55.93 -9.90
C GLU A 603 23.03 -55.83 -8.99
N ASP A 604 24.09 -56.58 -9.31
CA ASP A 604 25.42 -56.47 -8.68
C ASP A 604 25.43 -56.58 -7.13
N ASN A 605 24.45 -57.27 -6.55
CA ASN A 605 24.39 -57.52 -5.12
C ASN A 605 25.23 -58.74 -4.72
N THR A 606 26.06 -58.60 -3.68
CA THR A 606 26.81 -59.70 -3.07
C THR A 606 26.17 -60.11 -1.75
N VAL A 607 25.55 -61.29 -1.73
CA VAL A 607 24.87 -61.81 -0.53
C VAL A 607 25.48 -63.14 -0.11
N SER A 608 26.17 -63.17 1.04
CA SER A 608 26.93 -64.36 1.44
C SER A 608 27.22 -64.43 2.94
N GLY A 609 27.43 -65.65 3.45
CA GLY A 609 27.83 -65.88 4.83
C GLY A 609 26.78 -65.49 5.88
N ASN A 610 25.52 -65.30 5.48
CA ASN A 610 24.40 -65.17 6.42
C ASN A 610 24.02 -66.56 6.96
N SER A 611 23.55 -66.67 8.20
CA SER A 611 23.30 -67.98 8.83
C SER A 611 22.12 -68.74 8.21
N GLY A 612 21.16 -68.01 7.62
CA GLY A 612 19.97 -68.54 6.95
C GLY A 612 20.06 -68.48 5.43
N LYS A 613 18.90 -68.32 4.76
CA LYS A 613 18.85 -68.16 3.30
C LYS A 613 19.63 -66.93 2.88
N GLN A 614 20.49 -67.05 1.86
CA GLN A 614 21.21 -65.87 1.35
C GLN A 614 20.22 -64.91 0.70
N VAL A 615 19.41 -65.40 -0.25
CA VAL A 615 18.42 -64.60 -0.98
C VAL A 615 17.12 -65.38 -1.11
N ASP A 616 15.99 -64.75 -0.80
CA ASP A 616 14.65 -65.25 -1.06
C ASP A 616 13.74 -64.10 -1.54
N LEU A 617 13.55 -63.99 -2.86
CA LEU A 617 12.81 -62.88 -3.47
C LEU A 617 11.29 -63.11 -3.58
N LYS A 618 10.79 -64.27 -3.12
CA LYS A 618 9.37 -64.63 -3.17
C LYS A 618 8.96 -65.37 -1.89
N ALA A 619 9.40 -64.86 -0.76
CA ALA A 619 9.11 -65.45 0.53
C ALA A 619 7.63 -65.28 0.88
N GLU A 620 7.06 -66.29 1.55
CA GLU A 620 5.80 -66.12 2.27
C GLU A 620 6.12 -65.57 3.65
N VAL A 621 6.22 -64.25 3.74
CA VAL A 621 6.36 -63.56 5.03
C VAL A 621 4.94 -63.39 5.56
N GLY A 622 4.58 -64.16 6.59
CA GLY A 622 3.30 -63.99 7.26
C GLY A 622 3.16 -62.56 7.80
N ALA A 623 1.92 -62.07 7.94
CA ALA A 623 1.59 -60.89 8.72
C ALA A 623 1.82 -61.19 10.22
N GLY A 624 3.08 -61.47 10.58
CA GLY A 624 3.50 -61.75 11.93
C GLY A 624 4.13 -60.49 12.49
N GLU A 625 3.40 -59.86 13.41
CA GLU A 625 3.88 -59.11 14.58
C GLU A 625 5.41 -58.93 14.65
N ALA A 626 5.96 -58.04 13.82
CA ALA A 626 7.04 -57.19 14.28
C ALA A 626 6.33 -56.01 14.93
N SER A 627 6.71 -55.63 16.15
CA SER A 627 6.03 -54.65 17.00
C SER A 627 5.95 -53.26 16.35
N GLY A 628 5.07 -53.10 15.37
CA GLY A 628 4.34 -51.88 15.13
C GLY A 628 3.12 -51.93 16.04
N SER A 629 3.28 -51.49 17.29
CA SER A 629 2.12 -51.00 18.02
C SER A 629 1.68 -49.71 17.35
N ALA A 630 0.87 -49.82 16.30
CA ALA A 630 -0.20 -48.85 16.17
C ALA A 630 -1.04 -49.01 17.44
N PRO A 631 -1.33 -47.95 18.23
CA PRO A 631 -2.30 -48.09 19.30
C PRO A 631 -3.63 -48.50 18.66
N GLU A 632 -4.08 -49.73 18.95
CA GLU A 632 -5.45 -50.15 18.72
C GLU A 632 -6.41 -49.19 19.42
N GLU A 633 -7.54 -48.92 18.75
CA GLU A 633 -8.71 -48.18 19.19
C GLU A 633 -8.71 -47.65 20.63
N VAL A 634 -8.79 -46.32 20.75
CA VAL A 634 -9.00 -45.55 21.99
C VAL A 634 -9.99 -46.27 22.94
N PRO A 635 -9.52 -46.82 24.09
CA PRO A 635 -10.41 -47.37 25.09
C PRO A 635 -11.25 -46.23 25.67
N LYS A 636 -12.58 -46.39 25.68
CA LYS A 636 -13.50 -45.45 26.33
C LYS A 636 -13.08 -45.21 27.78
N VAL A 637 -12.90 -43.93 28.14
CA VAL A 637 -12.59 -43.46 29.48
C VAL A 637 -13.67 -43.96 30.45
N VAL A 638 -13.29 -44.87 31.34
CA VAL A 638 -14.01 -45.17 32.58
C VAL A 638 -13.36 -44.31 33.68
N PRO A 639 -14.10 -43.46 34.39
CA PRO A 639 -13.51 -42.67 35.47
C PRO A 639 -13.06 -43.59 36.62
N PRO A 640 -11.95 -43.28 37.31
CA PRO A 640 -11.44 -44.10 38.40
C PRO A 640 -12.39 -44.07 39.62
N PRO A 641 -12.49 -45.16 40.41
CA PRO A 641 -13.25 -45.17 41.65
C PRO A 641 -12.55 -44.37 42.75
N ASP A 642 -13.34 -43.67 43.56
CA ASP A 642 -12.91 -42.91 44.75
C ASP A 642 -12.14 -43.78 45.75
N VAL A 643 -11.01 -43.29 46.26
CA VAL A 643 -10.31 -43.85 47.42
C VAL A 643 -9.80 -42.69 48.31
N PRO A 644 -9.93 -42.76 49.66
CA PRO A 644 -10.13 -41.60 50.52
C PRO A 644 -8.86 -40.98 51.15
N GLU A 645 -9.05 -39.77 51.69
CA GLU A 645 -8.12 -38.96 52.49
C GLU A 645 -7.40 -39.73 53.60
N GLU A 646 -6.10 -39.48 53.78
CA GLU A 646 -5.54 -39.14 55.10
C GLU A 646 -4.05 -38.72 55.06
N LEU A 647 -3.72 -37.82 56.01
CA LEU A 647 -2.41 -37.50 56.61
C LEU A 647 -1.64 -36.24 56.14
N GLU A 648 -2.08 -35.14 56.75
CA GLU A 648 -1.33 -34.18 57.60
C GLU A 648 -0.08 -33.43 57.07
N SER A 649 -0.27 -32.11 56.99
CA SER A 649 0.71 -31.01 56.94
C SER A 649 1.52 -30.84 58.24
N PRO A 650 2.57 -29.98 58.21
CA PRO A 650 2.45 -28.75 59.00
C PRO A 650 2.92 -27.45 58.30
N GLU A 651 2.11 -26.40 58.50
CA GLU A 651 2.34 -24.96 58.73
C GLU A 651 3.79 -24.40 58.66
N ALA A 652 4.09 -23.14 58.28
CA ALA A 652 3.36 -21.96 57.82
C ALA A 652 4.40 -20.87 57.44
N ALA A 653 4.04 -19.92 56.55
CA ALA A 653 4.19 -18.46 56.74
C ALA A 653 4.07 -17.66 55.40
N GLY A 654 3.07 -16.76 55.32
CA GLY A 654 3.18 -15.48 54.60
C GLY A 654 2.21 -15.20 53.43
N GLU A 655 0.97 -14.78 53.72
CA GLU A 655 0.12 -13.90 52.88
C GLU A 655 0.68 -12.46 52.87
N ALA A 656 0.53 -11.52 51.92
CA ALA A 656 -0.22 -11.26 50.66
C ALA A 656 0.45 -9.98 50.01
N PRO A 657 -0.03 -9.28 48.94
CA PRO A 657 -1.24 -9.43 48.13
C PRO A 657 -1.06 -9.32 46.59
N ALA A 658 -2.17 -9.59 45.87
CA ALA A 658 -2.32 -9.52 44.42
C ALA A 658 -2.37 -8.10 43.82
N PRO A 659 -2.04 -7.97 42.52
CA PRO A 659 -2.86 -7.28 41.52
C PRO A 659 -3.15 -8.27 40.36
N GLY A 660 -4.30 -8.34 39.72
CA GLY A 660 -5.11 -7.27 39.12
C GLY A 660 -5.46 -7.79 37.71
N ASP A 661 -6.75 -7.91 37.43
CA ASP A 661 -7.29 -8.50 36.20
C ASP A 661 -6.76 -7.80 34.94
N GLY A 662 -6.17 -8.60 34.06
CA GLY A 662 -5.76 -8.21 32.71
C GLY A 662 -5.58 -9.46 31.88
N GLU A 663 -6.55 -9.75 30.99
CA GLU A 663 -6.46 -10.80 29.99
C GLU A 663 -5.19 -10.60 29.14
N VAL A 664 -4.23 -11.51 29.30
CA VAL A 664 -3.14 -11.76 28.36
C VAL A 664 -3.32 -13.21 27.91
N PRO A 665 -3.48 -13.51 26.60
CA PRO A 665 -3.59 -14.89 26.15
C PRO A 665 -2.31 -15.64 26.55
N ALA A 666 -2.48 -16.75 27.27
CA ALA A 666 -1.38 -17.63 27.63
C ALA A 666 -0.64 -18.09 26.37
N PRO A 667 0.71 -18.13 26.38
CA PRO A 667 1.46 -18.71 25.27
C PRO A 667 1.03 -20.17 25.08
N PRO A 668 0.92 -20.67 23.82
CA PRO A 668 0.54 -22.05 23.58
C PRO A 668 1.53 -22.99 24.28
N GLY A 669 1.00 -24.00 24.98
CA GLY A 669 1.77 -24.96 25.77
C GLY A 669 2.78 -25.78 24.94
N PRO A 670 3.69 -26.51 25.60
CA PRO A 670 4.72 -27.30 24.92
C PRO A 670 4.10 -28.40 24.05
N LEU A 671 4.58 -28.49 22.80
CA LEU A 671 4.20 -29.50 21.80
C LEU A 671 4.48 -30.91 22.33
N LYS A 672 3.44 -31.60 22.81
CA LYS A 672 3.48 -33.03 23.15
C LYS A 672 2.96 -33.85 21.96
N THR A 673 3.14 -35.17 22.01
CA THR A 673 2.82 -36.10 20.91
C THR A 673 1.37 -36.08 20.41
N THR A 674 0.46 -35.35 21.05
CA THR A 674 -0.90 -35.12 20.53
C THR A 674 -0.96 -34.28 19.24
N ASP A 675 0.11 -33.56 18.88
CA ASP A 675 0.25 -32.94 17.55
C ASP A 675 0.83 -33.90 16.49
N PHE A 676 1.03 -35.18 16.85
CA PHE A 676 1.68 -36.22 16.05
C PHE A 676 0.71 -37.36 15.67
N SER A 677 -0.57 -37.24 16.04
CA SER A 677 -1.66 -38.12 15.62
C SER A 677 -2.79 -37.30 15.01
N ALA A 678 -2.81 -37.20 13.67
CA ALA A 678 -3.99 -36.75 12.95
C ALA A 678 -4.53 -37.92 12.13
N GLU A 679 -5.63 -38.48 12.65
CA GLU A 679 -6.61 -39.45 12.10
C GLU A 679 -6.16 -40.83 11.64
#